data_AF-K8ERQ9-F1
#
_entry.id   AF-K8ERQ9-F1
#
_cell.length_a   1.000
_cell.length_b   1.000
_cell.length_c   1.000
_cell.angle_alpha   90.00
_cell.angle_beta   90.00
_cell.angle_gamma   90.00
#
_symmetry.space_group_name_H-M   'P 1'
#
loop_
_entity.id
_entity.type
_entity.pdbx_description
1 polymer ?
#
loop_
_entity_poly.entity_id
_entity_poly.type
_entity_poly.pdbx_seq_one_letter_code
_entity_poly.pdbx_strand_id
1 'polypeptide(L)'
;MEEESSCCPFSPSSLWEVIVKCDDICFTHVLPRLNSNDLKFLYGVNKETRKLIKRSSRKRELKKGFKVSEMSSISTLEVAWENKSLRSGYLRDEGSFCWQVARTNKLELLKWAREEKKCKWNVGMIHVAARQGNLEMVKYCVANECFMDKETCAYAAENAHLEILKYLREEVKAPWDKRTASWAAAEGHLHILEYLVERKYDQYSGFACVWAAEKGHLDCLKYLHETAKAPWYPRAVEEAYWRKQTDCLQYLLDNNCPIPRGYRYEHGEETRIYAYNNHTHRKSRDAENTHLRCTYPFRRLLRAFYIYIKARIGIGFSQTLSKNQIRLSAFSIQKERERTRKNNSSDQNMRATSFTQTKTSCSSSSNKKSFIITKRRHKIGGKMQTKMRPKKAATAASAATSGGVQTIGETFKKLKSENKIAFIPFVVAGDPNLEATAKALKILGALLMLVFRLLCLCLCLRTDETTLFSLSFFLFNFFETTNKTDAAGADVIELGVPYSDPLADGPVIQAAATRALENGATLDKVIAMAKKTIDNGKGVKAPIVMFTYFNPIYQRGVEKFVQQIADAGARGLLIPDVPLEETYETSKICSKYGIDLVLLSTPTTPTERARQIALNTKGFVYLVSVTGVTGMQTNVASRVEELVADLRKVTDEPIAVGFGVSNAGHAKQIVNWGADGVIVGSALVRALGEAASEEEGLKAFEEKAKEIRSGACRD
;
A
#
# COMPACT_ATOMS: atom_id res chain seq x y z
N MET A 1 -0.57 -50.74 -20.46
CA MET A 1 -0.03 -49.69 -19.58
C MET A 1 -0.29 -48.38 -20.28
N GLU A 2 -1.37 -47.70 -19.91
CA GLU A 2 -1.80 -46.45 -20.52
C GLU A 2 -2.19 -45.51 -19.38
N GLU A 3 -1.31 -44.57 -19.06
CA GLU A 3 -1.62 -43.42 -18.21
C GLU A 3 -1.75 -42.20 -19.13
N GLU A 4 -2.94 -41.99 -19.71
CA GLU A 4 -3.25 -40.71 -20.33
C GLU A 4 -3.51 -39.68 -19.24
N SER A 5 -2.64 -38.67 -19.15
CA SER A 5 -2.80 -37.53 -18.24
C SER A 5 -3.98 -36.67 -18.68
N SER A 6 -5.15 -36.85 -18.04
CA SER A 6 -6.38 -36.13 -18.35
C SER A 6 -6.35 -34.66 -17.91
N CYS A 7 -5.56 -33.82 -18.59
CA CYS A 7 -5.68 -32.37 -18.49
C CYS A 7 -7.02 -31.93 -19.05
N CYS A 8 -7.91 -31.43 -18.18
CA CYS A 8 -9.32 -31.20 -18.46
C CYS A 8 -9.57 -30.19 -19.60
N PRO A 9 -10.25 -30.57 -20.70
CA PRO A 9 -10.71 -29.63 -21.71
C PRO A 9 -12.05 -29.00 -21.29
N PHE A 10 -12.01 -27.88 -20.57
CA PHE A 10 -13.20 -27.08 -20.25
C PHE A 10 -13.14 -25.70 -20.91
N SER A 11 -14.19 -25.35 -21.66
CA SER A 11 -14.54 -23.94 -21.88
C SER A 11 -15.05 -23.33 -20.56
N PRO A 12 -14.73 -22.08 -20.22
CA PRO A 12 -15.08 -21.49 -18.92
C PRO A 12 -16.56 -21.04 -18.86
N SER A 13 -17.49 -21.99 -18.88
CA SER A 13 -18.95 -21.74 -18.83
C SER A 13 -19.45 -21.21 -17.47
N SER A 14 -18.72 -21.44 -16.38
CA SER A 14 -18.89 -20.67 -15.14
C SER A 14 -17.66 -20.69 -14.23
N LEU A 15 -17.44 -19.58 -13.52
CA LEU A 15 -16.48 -19.49 -12.41
C LEU A 15 -16.78 -20.51 -11.29
N TRP A 16 -18.06 -20.89 -11.14
CA TRP A 16 -18.50 -21.87 -10.15
C TRP A 16 -17.89 -23.26 -10.36
N GLU A 17 -17.84 -23.73 -11.61
CA GLU A 17 -17.23 -25.02 -11.93
C GLU A 17 -15.74 -25.05 -11.61
N VAL A 18 -15.02 -23.94 -11.82
CA VAL A 18 -13.60 -23.81 -11.42
C VAL A 18 -13.47 -23.95 -9.90
N ILE A 19 -14.24 -23.18 -9.12
CA ILE A 19 -14.22 -23.20 -7.64
C ILE A 19 -14.59 -24.58 -7.07
N VAL A 20 -15.51 -25.30 -7.71
CA VAL A 20 -16.07 -26.57 -7.21
C VAL A 20 -15.34 -27.82 -7.70
N LYS A 21 -14.68 -27.77 -8.87
CA LYS A 21 -14.02 -28.93 -9.50
C LYS A 21 -12.49 -28.86 -9.47
N CYS A 22 -11.89 -27.67 -9.47
CA CYS A 22 -10.42 -27.50 -9.50
C CYS A 22 -9.86 -27.32 -8.08
N ASP A 23 -9.50 -28.43 -7.43
CA ASP A 23 -9.00 -28.45 -6.05
C ASP A 23 -7.65 -27.73 -5.88
N ASP A 24 -6.82 -27.74 -6.92
CA ASP A 24 -5.55 -27.00 -7.01
C ASP A 24 -5.78 -25.49 -6.87
N ILE A 25 -6.65 -24.92 -7.73
CA ILE A 25 -6.99 -23.49 -7.70
C ILE A 25 -7.72 -23.16 -6.39
N CYS A 26 -8.70 -23.98 -6.01
CA CYS A 26 -9.56 -23.69 -4.88
C CYS A 26 -8.81 -23.79 -3.54
N PHE A 27 -7.92 -24.77 -3.34
CA PHE A 27 -7.18 -24.91 -2.08
C PHE A 27 -5.96 -24.01 -1.97
N THR A 28 -5.44 -23.50 -3.09
CA THR A 28 -4.29 -22.58 -3.11
C THR A 28 -4.71 -21.10 -3.07
N HIS A 29 -5.80 -20.73 -3.77
CA HIS A 29 -6.15 -19.32 -3.98
C HIS A 29 -7.52 -18.90 -3.40
N VAL A 30 -8.47 -19.82 -3.22
CA VAL A 30 -9.82 -19.49 -2.71
C VAL A 30 -9.90 -19.75 -1.21
N LEU A 31 -9.85 -21.03 -0.80
CA LEU A 31 -10.03 -21.41 0.61
C LEU A 31 -9.03 -20.77 1.58
N PRO A 32 -7.76 -20.45 1.25
CA PRO A 32 -6.87 -19.75 2.18
C PRO A 32 -7.26 -18.30 2.49
N ARG A 33 -8.02 -17.65 1.60
CA ARG A 33 -8.48 -16.25 1.77
C ARG A 33 -9.75 -16.13 2.63
N LEU A 34 -10.50 -17.22 2.81
CA LEU A 34 -11.75 -17.26 3.59
C LEU A 34 -11.49 -17.32 5.10
N ASN A 35 -12.25 -16.59 5.93
CA ASN A 35 -12.21 -16.75 7.39
C ASN A 35 -12.94 -18.04 7.84
N SER A 36 -13.07 -18.26 9.16
CA SER A 36 -13.68 -19.50 9.68
C SER A 36 -15.21 -19.52 9.57
N ASN A 37 -15.86 -18.36 9.45
CA ASN A 37 -17.29 -18.24 9.16
C ASN A 37 -17.59 -18.35 7.67
N ASP A 38 -16.83 -17.68 6.80
CA ASP A 38 -17.01 -17.71 5.34
C ASP A 38 -17.01 -19.15 4.83
N LEU A 39 -16.09 -19.97 5.35
CA LEU A 39 -16.02 -21.41 5.05
C LEU A 39 -17.26 -22.19 5.52
N LYS A 40 -17.92 -21.77 6.60
CA LYS A 40 -19.19 -22.39 7.07
C LYS A 40 -20.38 -21.93 6.24
N PHE A 41 -20.43 -20.65 5.84
CA PHE A 41 -21.42 -20.14 4.89
C PHE A 41 -21.29 -20.86 3.54
N LEU A 42 -20.08 -20.95 2.99
CA LEU A 42 -19.79 -21.70 1.75
C LEU A 42 -20.21 -23.18 1.87
N TYR A 43 -19.93 -23.85 3.00
CA TYR A 43 -20.40 -25.23 3.28
C TYR A 43 -21.94 -25.35 3.35
N GLY A 44 -22.63 -24.26 3.70
CA GLY A 44 -24.08 -24.15 3.70
C GLY A 44 -24.69 -24.18 2.30
N VAL A 45 -24.10 -23.43 1.36
CA VAL A 45 -24.66 -23.08 0.03
C VAL A 45 -25.34 -24.25 -0.69
N ASN A 46 -24.60 -25.32 -1.04
CA ASN A 46 -25.19 -26.44 -1.79
C ASN A 46 -24.51 -27.80 -1.48
N LYS A 47 -24.92 -28.85 -2.22
CA LYS A 47 -24.37 -30.21 -2.07
C LYS A 47 -22.91 -30.33 -2.54
N GLU A 48 -22.41 -29.40 -3.35
CA GLU A 48 -21.11 -29.45 -4.01
C GLU A 48 -20.02 -28.75 -3.18
N THR A 49 -20.28 -27.54 -2.68
CA THR A 49 -19.40 -26.86 -1.71
C THR A 49 -19.24 -27.68 -0.44
N ARG A 50 -20.32 -28.38 -0.04
CA ARG A 50 -20.32 -29.38 1.03
C ARG A 50 -19.41 -30.58 0.75
N LYS A 51 -19.20 -30.98 -0.51
CA LYS A 51 -18.19 -31.98 -0.91
C LYS A 51 -16.78 -31.39 -0.90
N LEU A 52 -16.58 -30.25 -1.56
CA LEU A 52 -15.32 -29.48 -1.63
C LEU A 52 -14.69 -29.29 -0.24
N ILE A 53 -15.44 -28.75 0.71
CA ILE A 53 -14.91 -28.47 2.06
C ILE A 53 -14.74 -29.77 2.88
N LYS A 54 -15.48 -30.85 2.57
CA LYS A 54 -15.28 -32.18 3.18
C LYS A 54 -14.02 -32.91 2.70
N ARG A 55 -13.46 -32.55 1.55
CA ARG A 55 -12.17 -33.06 1.05
C ARG A 55 -10.99 -32.10 1.33
N SER A 56 -11.25 -30.81 1.52
CA SER A 56 -10.23 -29.83 1.95
C SER A 56 -9.63 -30.10 3.34
N SER A 57 -8.39 -29.67 3.56
CA SER A 57 -7.69 -29.71 4.86
C SER A 57 -8.39 -28.91 5.97
N ARG A 58 -9.20 -27.90 5.60
CA ARG A 58 -9.90 -27.00 6.53
C ARG A 58 -11.21 -27.55 7.10
N LYS A 59 -11.66 -28.74 6.66
CA LYS A 59 -12.82 -29.50 7.19
C LYS A 59 -12.97 -29.46 8.72
N ARG A 60 -11.85 -29.48 9.45
CA ARG A 60 -11.80 -29.44 10.93
C ARG A 60 -12.42 -28.18 11.55
N GLU A 61 -12.51 -27.08 10.81
CA GLU A 61 -13.08 -25.81 11.29
C GLU A 61 -14.60 -25.80 11.35
N LEU A 62 -15.27 -26.68 10.59
CA LEU A 62 -16.72 -26.92 10.70
C LEU A 62 -17.14 -27.42 12.09
N LYS A 63 -16.20 -27.91 12.91
CA LYS A 63 -16.44 -28.31 14.30
C LYS A 63 -16.43 -27.14 15.30
N LYS A 64 -16.11 -25.91 14.85
CA LYS A 64 -16.11 -24.70 15.68
C LYS A 64 -17.40 -23.91 15.45
N GLY A 65 -17.94 -23.31 16.52
CA GLY A 65 -19.05 -22.35 16.43
C GLY A 65 -18.71 -21.14 15.55
N PHE A 66 -19.70 -20.30 15.27
CA PHE A 66 -19.47 -19.04 14.55
C PHE A 66 -18.80 -18.01 15.47
N LYS A 67 -17.96 -17.16 14.89
CA LYS A 67 -17.25 -16.07 15.59
C LYS A 67 -17.83 -14.74 15.15
N VAL A 68 -18.55 -14.04 16.01
CA VAL A 68 -19.16 -12.74 15.66
C VAL A 68 -18.11 -11.69 15.24
N SER A 69 -16.88 -11.76 15.78
CA SER A 69 -15.75 -10.90 15.37
C SER A 69 -15.07 -11.27 14.03
N GLU A 70 -15.49 -12.36 13.36
CA GLU A 70 -15.10 -12.69 11.97
C GLU A 70 -16.30 -12.49 11.02
N MET A 71 -17.19 -11.52 11.30
CA MET A 71 -18.36 -11.22 10.45
C MET A 71 -18.17 -9.89 9.73
N SER A 72 -18.52 -9.86 8.45
CA SER A 72 -18.14 -8.82 7.49
C SER A 72 -19.30 -7.95 7.02
N SER A 73 -20.55 -8.44 7.15
CA SER A 73 -21.77 -7.74 6.73
C SER A 73 -22.92 -7.91 7.72
N ILE A 74 -23.91 -7.02 7.64
CA ILE A 74 -25.14 -7.06 8.44
C ILE A 74 -25.83 -8.42 8.30
N SER A 75 -25.99 -8.93 7.08
CA SER A 75 -26.65 -10.23 6.83
C SER A 75 -25.92 -11.41 7.49
N THR A 76 -24.58 -11.36 7.61
CA THR A 76 -23.85 -12.40 8.37
C THR A 76 -24.09 -12.29 9.88
N LEU A 77 -24.25 -11.08 10.42
CA LEU A 77 -24.64 -10.86 11.81
C LEU A 77 -26.10 -11.23 12.08
N GLU A 78 -27.02 -11.03 11.13
CA GLU A 78 -28.42 -11.43 11.25
C GLU A 78 -28.55 -12.95 11.44
N VAL A 79 -27.85 -13.74 10.62
CA VAL A 79 -27.80 -15.20 10.79
C VAL A 79 -27.29 -15.60 12.17
N ALA A 80 -26.25 -14.93 12.71
CA ALA A 80 -25.76 -15.18 14.07
C ALA A 80 -26.67 -14.64 15.18
N TRP A 81 -27.46 -13.60 14.90
CA TRP A 81 -28.38 -12.98 15.84
C TRP A 81 -29.59 -13.88 16.07
N GLU A 82 -30.24 -14.29 14.99
CA GLU A 82 -31.42 -15.17 15.00
C GLU A 82 -31.07 -16.56 15.54
N ASN A 83 -30.00 -17.16 15.00
CA ASN A 83 -29.58 -18.50 15.38
C ASN A 83 -28.72 -18.47 16.66
N LYS A 84 -29.35 -18.20 17.81
CA LYS A 84 -28.73 -18.20 19.15
C LYS A 84 -27.99 -19.51 19.50
N SER A 85 -28.22 -20.60 18.77
CA SER A 85 -27.51 -21.88 18.84
C SER A 85 -26.11 -21.88 18.18
N LEU A 86 -25.89 -21.03 17.17
CA LEU A 86 -24.58 -20.88 16.50
C LEU A 86 -23.58 -20.06 17.34
N ARG A 87 -24.10 -19.29 18.31
CA ARG A 87 -23.35 -18.50 19.29
C ARG A 87 -22.76 -19.41 20.37
N SER A 88 -21.44 -19.42 20.52
CA SER A 88 -20.76 -20.24 21.55
C SER A 88 -21.02 -19.71 22.97
N GLY A 89 -21.67 -20.49 23.84
CA GLY A 89 -21.73 -20.31 25.30
C GLY A 89 -21.87 -18.85 25.79
N TYR A 90 -20.72 -18.23 26.10
CA TYR A 90 -20.53 -16.83 26.50
C TYR A 90 -21.01 -15.76 25.50
N LEU A 91 -21.60 -16.13 24.37
CA LEU A 91 -22.17 -15.22 23.37
C LEU A 91 -23.72 -15.20 23.40
N ARG A 92 -24.32 -15.80 24.45
CA ARG A 92 -25.78 -15.82 24.66
C ARG A 92 -26.33 -14.55 25.29
N ASP A 93 -25.52 -13.79 26.01
CA ASP A 93 -25.90 -12.46 26.48
C ASP A 93 -25.64 -11.39 25.39
N GLU A 94 -26.38 -10.29 25.49
CA GLU A 94 -26.40 -9.22 24.48
C GLU A 94 -25.16 -8.33 24.55
N GLY A 95 -24.56 -8.17 25.73
CA GLY A 95 -23.35 -7.37 25.93
C GLY A 95 -22.12 -8.03 25.30
N SER A 96 -21.93 -9.34 25.51
CA SER A 96 -20.87 -10.12 24.88
C SER A 96 -21.05 -10.25 23.36
N PHE A 97 -22.30 -10.28 22.87
CA PHE A 97 -22.55 -10.19 21.42
C PHE A 97 -22.11 -8.83 20.87
N CYS A 98 -22.59 -7.73 21.45
CA CYS A 98 -22.27 -6.38 20.99
C CYS A 98 -20.75 -6.07 21.09
N TRP A 99 -20.08 -6.57 22.14
CA TRP A 99 -18.64 -6.54 22.28
C TRP A 99 -17.90 -7.25 21.13
N GLN A 100 -18.38 -8.41 20.69
CA GLN A 100 -17.82 -9.10 19.52
C GLN A 100 -18.13 -8.38 18.20
N VAL A 101 -19.26 -7.67 18.11
CA VAL A 101 -19.56 -6.81 16.96
C VAL A 101 -18.58 -5.65 16.89
N ALA A 102 -18.33 -4.93 17.99
CA ALA A 102 -17.30 -3.88 18.02
C ALA A 102 -15.93 -4.42 17.56
N ARG A 103 -15.55 -5.64 17.96
CA ARG A 103 -14.30 -6.30 17.55
C ARG A 103 -14.15 -6.57 16.05
N THR A 104 -15.22 -6.47 15.24
CA THR A 104 -15.12 -6.49 13.76
C THR A 104 -14.44 -5.23 13.20
N ASN A 105 -14.24 -4.19 14.04
CA ASN A 105 -13.77 -2.86 13.68
C ASN A 105 -14.67 -2.10 12.68
N LYS A 106 -15.93 -2.52 12.54
CA LYS A 106 -16.91 -1.99 11.58
C LYS A 106 -18.00 -1.20 12.29
N LEU A 107 -18.00 0.12 12.08
CA LEU A 107 -18.94 1.03 12.72
C LEU A 107 -20.39 0.80 12.24
N GLU A 108 -20.57 0.46 10.97
CA GLU A 108 -21.88 0.13 10.39
C GLU A 108 -22.52 -1.10 11.05
N LEU A 109 -21.70 -2.09 11.43
CA LEU A 109 -22.15 -3.28 12.12
C LEU A 109 -22.50 -3.00 13.60
N LEU A 110 -21.71 -2.16 14.28
CA LEU A 110 -21.99 -1.74 15.66
C LEU A 110 -23.25 -0.88 15.73
N LYS A 111 -23.44 0.04 14.78
CA LYS A 111 -24.68 0.82 14.61
C LYS A 111 -25.89 -0.09 14.50
N TRP A 112 -25.89 -1.04 13.55
CA TRP A 112 -26.99 -2.01 13.41
C TRP A 112 -27.26 -2.80 14.71
N ALA A 113 -26.23 -3.24 15.43
CA ALA A 113 -26.42 -4.00 16.68
C ALA A 113 -27.07 -3.14 17.79
N ARG A 114 -26.76 -1.84 17.83
CA ARG A 114 -27.29 -0.87 18.79
C ARG A 114 -28.67 -0.34 18.39
N GLU A 115 -28.83 0.07 17.14
CA GLU A 115 -29.98 0.82 16.61
C GLU A 115 -31.12 -0.13 16.22
N GLU A 116 -30.84 -1.22 15.50
CA GLU A 116 -31.87 -2.19 15.11
C GLU A 116 -32.15 -3.21 16.21
N LYS A 117 -31.10 -3.85 16.74
CA LYS A 117 -31.25 -4.97 17.68
C LYS A 117 -31.20 -4.56 19.16
N LYS A 118 -31.16 -3.25 19.43
CA LYS A 118 -31.24 -2.61 20.76
C LYS A 118 -30.26 -3.18 21.81
N CYS A 119 -29.10 -3.67 21.37
CA CYS A 119 -28.12 -4.30 22.27
C CYS A 119 -27.65 -3.34 23.38
N LYS A 120 -27.39 -3.92 24.56
CA LYS A 120 -26.93 -3.18 25.74
C LYS A 120 -25.45 -2.82 25.64
N TRP A 121 -25.10 -1.64 26.13
CA TRP A 121 -23.71 -1.19 26.24
C TRP A 121 -22.93 -1.97 27.30
N ASN A 122 -21.62 -2.02 27.11
CA ASN A 122 -20.61 -2.59 27.98
C ASN A 122 -19.31 -1.82 27.70
N VAL A 123 -18.60 -1.39 28.76
CA VAL A 123 -17.34 -0.63 28.69
C VAL A 123 -16.29 -1.28 27.78
N GLY A 124 -16.30 -2.61 27.67
CA GLY A 124 -15.43 -3.35 26.76
C GLY A 124 -15.57 -2.99 25.28
N MET A 125 -16.66 -2.33 24.85
CA MET A 125 -16.81 -1.84 23.47
C MET A 125 -15.97 -0.59 23.20
N ILE A 126 -15.98 0.41 24.09
CA ILE A 126 -15.12 1.59 23.91
C ILE A 126 -13.65 1.25 24.15
N HIS A 127 -13.34 0.27 25.02
CA HIS A 127 -12.00 -0.34 25.11
C HIS A 127 -11.54 -0.94 23.77
N VAL A 128 -12.40 -1.69 23.09
CA VAL A 128 -12.08 -2.30 21.78
C VAL A 128 -11.91 -1.24 20.70
N ALA A 129 -12.81 -0.26 20.63
CA ALA A 129 -12.71 0.84 19.66
C ALA A 129 -11.41 1.65 19.85
N ALA A 130 -11.07 1.98 21.11
CA ALA A 130 -9.84 2.66 21.48
C ALA A 130 -8.59 1.83 21.14
N ARG A 131 -8.61 0.52 21.42
CA ARG A 131 -7.53 -0.42 21.06
C ARG A 131 -7.34 -0.55 19.54
N GLN A 132 -8.43 -0.54 18.78
CA GLN A 132 -8.43 -0.74 17.32
C GLN A 132 -8.15 0.53 16.51
N GLY A 133 -7.95 1.69 17.16
CA GLY A 133 -7.66 2.96 16.48
C GLY A 133 -8.86 3.60 15.79
N ASN A 134 -10.08 3.15 16.11
CA ASN A 134 -11.29 3.59 15.43
C ASN A 134 -11.93 4.79 16.14
N LEU A 135 -11.40 5.98 15.87
CA LEU A 135 -11.86 7.24 16.47
C LEU A 135 -13.37 7.48 16.28
N GLU A 136 -13.92 7.16 15.11
CA GLU A 136 -15.36 7.34 14.84
C GLU A 136 -16.23 6.35 15.62
N MET A 137 -15.73 5.12 15.87
CA MET A 137 -16.39 4.18 16.78
C MET A 137 -16.28 4.63 18.24
N VAL A 138 -15.15 5.22 18.66
CA VAL A 138 -15.01 5.84 20.00
C VAL A 138 -16.00 7.00 20.16
N LYS A 139 -16.04 7.95 19.23
CA LYS A 139 -17.02 9.05 19.19
C LYS A 139 -18.46 8.55 19.26
N TYR A 140 -18.80 7.52 18.47
CA TYR A 140 -20.14 6.93 18.47
C TYR A 140 -20.49 6.29 19.82
N CYS A 141 -19.55 5.58 20.47
CA CYS A 141 -19.74 5.04 21.82
C CYS A 141 -19.93 6.15 22.86
N VAL A 142 -19.16 7.24 22.81
CA VAL A 142 -19.31 8.39 23.71
C VAL A 142 -20.67 9.08 23.51
N ALA A 143 -21.05 9.37 22.27
CA ALA A 143 -22.33 9.99 21.92
C ALA A 143 -23.56 9.12 22.26
N ASN A 144 -23.36 7.82 22.51
CA ASN A 144 -24.39 6.88 22.94
C ASN A 144 -24.30 6.54 24.45
N GLU A 145 -23.62 7.37 25.25
CA GLU A 145 -23.49 7.25 26.71
C GLU A 145 -22.84 5.92 27.16
N CYS A 146 -21.92 5.37 26.37
CA CYS A 146 -21.13 4.21 26.79
C CYS A 146 -20.22 4.61 27.97
N PHE A 147 -20.43 3.98 29.14
CA PHE A 147 -19.64 4.24 30.34
C PHE A 147 -18.14 4.08 30.06
N MET A 148 -17.34 5.04 30.54
CA MET A 148 -15.89 5.08 30.38
C MET A 148 -15.19 4.92 31.73
N ASP A 149 -14.22 4.02 31.78
CA ASP A 149 -13.29 3.88 32.88
C ASP A 149 -11.88 4.39 32.51
N LYS A 150 -10.97 4.27 33.48
CA LYS A 150 -9.56 4.65 33.37
C LYS A 150 -8.75 3.76 32.40
N GLU A 151 -9.26 2.61 32.00
CA GLU A 151 -8.59 1.70 31.05
C GLU A 151 -8.80 2.15 29.61
N THR A 152 -9.88 2.87 29.31
CA THR A 152 -10.15 3.43 27.96
C THR A 152 -8.95 4.22 27.41
N CYS A 153 -8.38 5.12 28.22
CA CYS A 153 -7.17 5.88 27.89
C CYS A 153 -5.94 4.97 27.77
N ALA A 154 -5.84 3.94 28.61
CA ALA A 154 -4.73 3.00 28.59
C ALA A 154 -4.74 2.11 27.34
N TYR A 155 -5.89 1.65 26.84
CA TYR A 155 -5.99 0.91 25.57
C TYR A 155 -5.61 1.75 24.35
N ALA A 156 -5.96 3.05 24.33
CA ALA A 156 -5.45 3.96 23.29
C ALA A 156 -3.92 4.10 23.37
N ALA A 157 -3.39 4.26 24.59
CA ALA A 157 -1.96 4.40 24.85
C ALA A 157 -1.13 3.12 24.62
N GLU A 158 -1.69 1.92 24.82
CA GLU A 158 -1.10 0.59 24.52
C GLU A 158 -0.87 0.38 23.01
N ASN A 159 -1.60 1.09 22.14
CA ASN A 159 -1.62 0.82 20.69
C ASN A 159 -1.35 2.08 19.83
N ALA A 160 -0.66 3.09 20.40
CA ALA A 160 -0.21 4.33 19.74
C ALA A 160 -1.31 5.28 19.20
N HIS A 161 -2.56 5.17 19.68
CA HIS A 161 -3.69 5.95 19.16
C HIS A 161 -3.78 7.35 19.78
N LEU A 162 -2.78 8.20 19.51
CA LEU A 162 -2.66 9.56 20.07
C LEU A 162 -3.93 10.41 19.85
N GLU A 163 -4.53 10.39 18.66
CA GLU A 163 -5.73 11.21 18.38
C GLU A 163 -6.97 10.74 19.16
N ILE A 164 -7.06 9.44 19.50
CA ILE A 164 -8.08 8.93 20.43
C ILE A 164 -7.78 9.41 21.85
N LEU A 165 -6.51 9.41 22.27
CA LEU A 165 -6.11 9.89 23.59
C LEU A 165 -6.33 11.41 23.75
N LYS A 166 -6.09 12.21 22.70
CA LYS A 166 -6.48 13.63 22.62
C LYS A 166 -7.98 13.79 22.76
N TYR A 167 -8.77 13.18 21.86
CA TYR A 167 -10.24 13.23 21.91
C TYR A 167 -10.80 12.89 23.31
N LEU A 168 -10.35 11.78 23.89
CA LEU A 168 -10.78 11.31 25.20
C LEU A 168 -10.44 12.29 26.34
N ARG A 169 -9.36 13.09 26.25
CA ARG A 169 -8.94 13.99 27.36
C ARG A 169 -9.26 15.45 27.14
N GLU A 170 -9.26 15.91 25.90
CA GLU A 170 -9.44 17.32 25.53
C GLU A 170 -10.92 17.65 25.29
N GLU A 171 -11.68 16.75 24.65
CA GLU A 171 -13.13 16.92 24.48
C GLU A 171 -13.90 16.20 25.60
N VAL A 172 -13.72 14.88 25.72
CA VAL A 172 -14.59 14.00 26.55
C VAL A 172 -14.26 14.05 28.05
N LYS A 173 -13.07 14.54 28.43
CA LYS A 173 -12.55 14.59 29.82
C LYS A 173 -12.54 13.22 30.54
N ALA A 174 -12.47 12.12 29.78
CA ALA A 174 -12.43 10.75 30.31
C ALA A 174 -11.28 10.55 31.31
N PRO A 175 -11.43 9.69 32.32
CA PRO A 175 -10.42 9.52 33.35
C PRO A 175 -9.20 8.72 32.84
N TRP A 176 -8.03 8.95 33.42
CA TRP A 176 -6.84 8.10 33.24
C TRP A 176 -6.27 7.65 34.60
N ASP A 177 -5.35 6.70 34.57
CA ASP A 177 -4.41 6.44 35.68
C ASP A 177 -3.05 5.98 35.16
N LYS A 178 -2.16 5.60 36.08
CA LYS A 178 -0.79 5.08 35.86
C LYS A 178 -0.64 4.02 34.76
N ARG A 179 -1.69 3.27 34.43
CA ARG A 179 -1.69 2.29 33.33
C ARG A 179 -1.48 2.95 31.97
N THR A 180 -1.93 4.18 31.79
CA THR A 180 -1.80 4.95 30.53
C THR A 180 -0.33 5.14 30.14
N ALA A 181 0.48 5.75 31.02
CA ALA A 181 1.92 5.86 30.79
C ALA A 181 2.62 4.50 30.79
N SER A 182 2.20 3.57 31.66
CA SER A 182 2.90 2.29 31.79
C SER A 182 2.70 1.36 30.58
N TRP A 183 1.53 1.35 29.95
CA TRP A 183 1.28 0.56 28.72
C TRP A 183 1.91 1.20 27.48
N ALA A 184 1.90 2.53 27.35
CA ALA A 184 2.68 3.22 26.30
C ALA A 184 4.18 2.93 26.40
N ALA A 185 4.73 2.93 27.62
CA ALA A 185 6.12 2.56 27.86
C ALA A 185 6.42 1.08 27.55
N ALA A 186 5.46 0.19 27.78
CA ALA A 186 5.59 -1.25 27.53
C ALA A 186 5.62 -1.61 26.04
N GLU A 187 5.02 -0.81 25.15
CA GLU A 187 5.04 -1.05 23.69
C GLU A 187 5.87 0.00 22.91
N GLY A 188 6.67 0.82 23.61
CA GLY A 188 7.67 1.70 23.00
C GLY A 188 7.11 3.00 22.41
N HIS A 189 5.94 3.45 22.87
CA HIS A 189 5.22 4.57 22.27
C HIS A 189 5.62 5.93 22.88
N LEU A 190 6.87 6.36 22.60
CA LEU A 190 7.46 7.59 23.12
C LEU A 190 6.57 8.83 22.93
N HIS A 191 6.00 9.02 21.74
CA HIS A 191 5.10 10.13 21.42
C HIS A 191 3.85 10.22 22.31
N ILE A 192 3.39 9.10 22.90
CA ILE A 192 2.32 9.12 23.91
C ILE A 192 2.86 9.67 25.23
N LEU A 193 4.08 9.29 25.63
CA LEU A 193 4.73 9.79 26.85
C LEU A 193 5.05 11.29 26.74
N GLU A 194 5.46 11.74 25.56
CA GLU A 194 5.67 13.17 25.24
C GLU A 194 4.38 13.97 25.46
N TYR A 195 3.26 13.53 24.87
CA TYR A 195 1.94 14.14 25.08
C TYR A 195 1.47 14.11 26.55
N LEU A 196 1.75 13.02 27.29
CA LEU A 196 1.43 12.95 28.72
C LEU A 196 2.24 13.98 29.54
N VAL A 197 3.52 14.19 29.23
CA VAL A 197 4.34 15.26 29.85
C VAL A 197 3.82 16.65 29.47
N GLU A 198 3.54 16.89 28.18
CA GLU A 198 2.95 18.15 27.67
C GLU A 198 1.69 18.54 28.47
N ARG A 199 0.81 17.56 28.72
CA ARG A 199 -0.45 17.75 29.47
C ARG A 199 -0.33 17.51 30.97
N LYS A 200 0.89 17.66 31.52
CA LYS A 200 1.20 17.67 32.96
C LYS A 200 0.67 16.45 33.72
N TYR A 201 0.73 15.28 33.08
CA TYR A 201 0.40 14.00 33.72
C TYR A 201 1.34 13.74 34.91
N ASP A 202 0.75 13.38 36.04
CA ASP A 202 1.42 13.22 37.33
C ASP A 202 1.54 11.75 37.79
N GLN A 203 0.66 10.89 37.27
CA GLN A 203 0.45 9.52 37.75
C GLN A 203 1.47 8.49 37.23
N TYR A 204 2.73 8.88 37.01
CA TYR A 204 3.78 7.94 36.65
C TYR A 204 4.02 6.91 37.75
N SER A 205 4.35 5.67 37.36
CA SER A 205 4.71 4.61 38.31
C SER A 205 5.87 3.80 37.76
N GLY A 206 6.70 3.23 38.65
CA GLY A 206 7.89 2.48 38.23
C GLY A 206 7.61 1.20 37.43
N PHE A 207 6.35 0.80 37.26
CA PHE A 207 5.99 -0.20 36.26
C PHE A 207 6.21 0.28 34.81
N ALA A 208 6.12 1.58 34.54
CA ALA A 208 6.46 2.15 33.23
C ALA A 208 7.95 1.93 32.91
N CYS A 209 8.84 2.28 33.83
CA CYS A 209 10.28 2.05 33.70
C CYS A 209 10.61 0.55 33.66
N VAL A 210 9.95 -0.28 34.48
CA VAL A 210 10.13 -1.74 34.47
C VAL A 210 9.73 -2.35 33.12
N TRP A 211 8.58 -1.97 32.55
CA TRP A 211 8.11 -2.58 31.29
C TRP A 211 8.85 -2.04 30.06
N ALA A 212 9.27 -0.77 30.04
CA ALA A 212 10.20 -0.27 29.03
C ALA A 212 11.54 -1.03 29.09
N ALA A 213 12.06 -1.28 30.29
CA ALA A 213 13.28 -2.06 30.51
C ALA A 213 13.14 -3.55 30.13
N GLU A 214 12.01 -4.20 30.45
CA GLU A 214 11.70 -5.59 30.04
C GLU A 214 11.66 -5.74 28.51
N LYS A 215 11.11 -4.75 27.82
CA LYS A 215 10.81 -4.81 26.38
C LYS A 215 11.89 -4.22 25.48
N GLY A 216 12.90 -3.54 26.05
CA GLY A 216 14.03 -2.97 25.30
C GLY A 216 13.79 -1.56 24.78
N HIS A 217 12.79 -0.85 25.30
CA HIS A 217 12.41 0.49 24.86
C HIS A 217 13.25 1.57 25.55
N LEU A 218 14.54 1.64 25.18
CA LEU A 218 15.53 2.53 25.80
C LEU A 218 15.10 4.00 25.78
N ASP A 219 14.55 4.50 24.68
CA ASP A 219 14.20 5.93 24.57
C ASP A 219 12.99 6.30 25.44
N CYS A 220 12.00 5.39 25.57
CA CYS A 220 10.94 5.52 26.57
C CYS A 220 11.50 5.49 28.00
N LEU A 221 12.49 4.63 28.27
CA LEU A 221 13.10 4.50 29.60
C LEU A 221 13.92 5.74 29.99
N LYS A 222 14.67 6.31 29.04
CA LYS A 222 15.33 7.62 29.14
C LYS A 222 14.31 8.71 29.41
N TYR A 223 13.35 8.89 28.52
CA TYR A 223 12.35 9.97 28.62
C TYR A 223 11.53 9.90 29.92
N LEU A 224 11.18 8.71 30.38
CA LEU A 224 10.52 8.50 31.68
C LEU A 224 11.36 9.00 32.85
N HIS A 225 12.66 8.71 32.87
CA HIS A 225 13.55 9.08 33.97
C HIS A 225 14.01 10.55 33.87
N GLU A 226 14.53 10.94 32.71
CA GLU A 226 15.15 12.24 32.44
C GLU A 226 14.10 13.35 32.36
N THR A 227 13.00 13.15 31.65
CA THR A 227 12.00 14.20 31.38
C THR A 227 10.79 14.08 32.31
N ALA A 228 10.13 12.92 32.32
CA ALA A 228 8.88 12.72 33.07
C ALA A 228 9.08 12.55 34.59
N LYS A 229 10.33 12.41 35.05
CA LYS A 229 10.74 12.15 36.45
C LYS A 229 9.98 10.98 37.10
N ALA A 230 9.64 9.97 36.30
CA ALA A 230 8.96 8.78 36.75
C ALA A 230 9.82 8.02 37.78
N PRO A 231 9.24 7.54 38.90
CA PRO A 231 9.97 6.68 39.82
C PRO A 231 10.35 5.38 39.12
N TRP A 232 11.43 4.73 39.55
CA TRP A 232 11.82 3.39 39.11
C TRP A 232 12.05 2.44 40.29
N TYR A 233 12.13 1.14 39.99
CA TYR A 233 12.27 0.09 41.00
C TYR A 233 13.37 -0.91 40.57
N PRO A 234 14.00 -1.63 41.52
CA PRO A 234 15.01 -2.65 41.21
C PRO A 234 14.62 -3.70 40.17
N ARG A 235 13.31 -3.96 40.03
CA ARG A 235 12.81 -4.87 38.99
C ARG A 235 13.15 -4.42 37.57
N ALA A 236 13.42 -3.13 37.31
CA ALA A 236 13.82 -2.68 35.98
C ALA A 236 15.17 -3.29 35.57
N VAL A 237 16.13 -3.31 36.50
CA VAL A 237 17.44 -3.97 36.32
C VAL A 237 17.26 -5.49 36.19
N GLU A 238 16.41 -6.09 37.02
CA GLU A 238 16.08 -7.52 36.98
C GLU A 238 15.49 -7.95 35.63
N GLU A 239 14.43 -7.31 35.15
CA GLU A 239 13.79 -7.67 33.87
C GLU A 239 14.71 -7.34 32.68
N ALA A 240 15.40 -6.20 32.65
CA ALA A 240 16.35 -5.90 31.57
C ALA A 240 17.41 -7.00 31.43
N TYR A 241 17.96 -7.49 32.55
CA TYR A 241 18.88 -8.62 32.57
C TYR A 241 18.23 -9.93 32.10
N TRP A 242 17.10 -10.35 32.68
CA TRP A 242 16.45 -11.62 32.32
C TRP A 242 15.98 -11.67 30.86
N ARG A 243 15.67 -10.51 30.26
CA ARG A 243 15.26 -10.34 28.87
C ARG A 243 16.41 -10.06 27.90
N LYS A 244 17.64 -9.91 28.42
CA LYS A 244 18.87 -9.56 27.67
C LYS A 244 18.82 -8.22 26.93
N GLN A 245 18.15 -7.23 27.53
CA GLN A 245 18.04 -5.87 27.01
C GLN A 245 19.27 -5.07 27.46
N THR A 246 20.41 -5.30 26.78
CA THR A 246 21.74 -4.77 27.16
C THR A 246 21.73 -3.27 27.40
N ASP A 247 21.09 -2.51 26.51
CA ASP A 247 21.23 -1.07 26.47
C ASP A 247 20.36 -0.42 27.57
N CYS A 248 19.18 -0.99 27.82
CA CYS A 248 18.35 -0.65 28.98
C CYS A 248 19.04 -1.01 30.29
N LEU A 249 19.69 -2.18 30.37
CA LEU A 249 20.43 -2.61 31.57
C LEU A 249 21.60 -1.67 31.88
N GLN A 250 22.41 -1.34 30.87
CA GLN A 250 23.54 -0.43 30.99
C GLN A 250 23.07 0.96 31.44
N TYR A 251 22.08 1.54 30.76
CA TYR A 251 21.52 2.85 31.10
C TYR A 251 20.96 2.91 32.54
N LEU A 252 20.29 1.85 33.02
CA LEU A 252 19.81 1.77 34.40
C LEU A 252 20.94 1.75 35.41
N LEU A 253 22.05 1.07 35.11
CA LEU A 253 23.20 0.97 36.01
C LEU A 253 24.00 2.29 36.03
N ASP A 254 24.26 2.88 34.87
CA ASP A 254 24.97 4.17 34.74
C ASP A 254 24.27 5.30 35.50
N ASN A 255 22.93 5.29 35.51
CA ASN A 255 22.11 6.27 36.21
C ASN A 255 21.69 5.82 37.63
N ASN A 256 22.41 4.85 38.22
CA ASN A 256 22.27 4.42 39.62
C ASN A 256 20.86 3.92 40.00
N CYS A 257 20.17 3.19 39.11
CA CYS A 257 18.93 2.50 39.46
C CYS A 257 19.19 1.45 40.56
N PRO A 258 18.44 1.44 41.68
CA PRO A 258 18.72 0.55 42.81
C PRO A 258 18.73 -0.93 42.44
N ILE A 259 19.79 -1.66 42.77
CA ILE A 259 19.96 -3.09 42.44
C ILE A 259 19.14 -3.98 43.41
N PRO A 260 18.53 -5.11 42.96
CA PRO A 260 17.76 -5.97 43.86
C PRO A 260 18.64 -6.64 44.93
N ARG A 261 18.08 -6.89 46.12
CA ARG A 261 18.82 -7.50 47.24
C ARG A 261 19.37 -8.89 46.84
N GLY A 262 20.68 -9.05 46.99
CA GLY A 262 21.40 -10.29 46.67
C GLY A 262 22.12 -10.29 45.32
N TYR A 263 21.91 -9.27 44.48
CA TYR A 263 22.64 -9.08 43.23
C TYR A 263 23.81 -8.11 43.42
N ARG A 264 24.87 -8.30 42.63
CA ARG A 264 25.98 -7.34 42.43
C ARG A 264 26.23 -7.22 40.94
N TYR A 265 26.81 -6.10 40.53
CA TYR A 265 27.27 -5.86 39.17
C TYR A 265 28.71 -5.33 39.26
N GLU A 266 29.64 -5.96 38.57
CA GLU A 266 31.04 -5.53 38.46
C GLU A 266 31.31 -5.15 37.01
N HIS A 267 32.19 -4.17 36.76
CA HIS A 267 32.23 -3.45 35.47
C HIS A 267 32.60 -4.34 34.28
N GLY A 268 31.61 -4.71 33.46
CA GLY A 268 31.80 -5.06 32.05
C GLY A 268 32.08 -6.52 31.69
N GLU A 269 32.19 -7.44 32.66
CA GLU A 269 32.42 -8.87 32.40
C GLU A 269 31.31 -9.78 32.98
N GLU A 270 31.03 -10.91 32.33
CA GLU A 270 29.94 -11.86 32.71
C GLU A 270 30.27 -12.69 33.98
N THR A 271 30.40 -12.05 35.15
CA THR A 271 30.51 -12.76 36.42
C THR A 271 29.15 -13.30 36.90
N ARG A 272 29.15 -14.57 37.34
CA ARG A 272 27.92 -15.35 37.57
C ARG A 272 27.09 -14.83 38.75
N ILE A 273 25.79 -14.61 38.52
CA ILE A 273 24.81 -14.33 39.57
C ILE A 273 24.63 -15.56 40.47
N TYR A 274 25.04 -15.44 41.74
CA TYR A 274 24.75 -16.41 42.79
C TYR A 274 23.46 -16.04 43.55
N ALA A 275 22.36 -16.71 43.22
CA ALA A 275 21.16 -16.64 44.04
C ALA A 275 21.41 -17.31 45.40
N TYR A 276 21.35 -16.55 46.50
CA TYR A 276 21.60 -17.08 47.84
C TYR A 276 20.42 -17.94 48.30
N ASN A 277 20.62 -19.26 48.35
CA ASN A 277 19.63 -20.20 48.89
C ASN A 277 19.38 -19.92 50.37
N ASN A 278 18.11 -19.89 50.77
CA ASN A 278 17.72 -20.06 52.18
C ASN A 278 16.30 -20.64 52.30
N HIS A 279 16.23 -21.97 52.42
CA HIS A 279 15.10 -22.65 53.05
C HIS A 279 15.39 -22.77 54.55
N THR A 280 14.46 -22.38 55.43
CA THR A 280 13.79 -23.32 56.37
C THR A 280 12.72 -22.63 57.22
N HIS A 281 11.82 -23.45 57.78
CA HIS A 281 10.58 -23.09 58.46
C HIS A 281 10.71 -22.31 59.78
N ARG A 282 9.64 -21.57 60.12
CA ARG A 282 8.95 -21.80 61.40
C ARG A 282 7.41 -21.82 61.22
N LYS A 283 6.74 -22.62 62.06
CA LYS A 283 5.28 -22.65 62.29
C LYS A 283 5.00 -21.72 63.51
N SER A 284 3.79 -21.30 63.89
CA SER A 284 2.38 -21.58 63.52
C SER A 284 1.46 -20.54 64.17
N ARG A 285 0.23 -20.34 63.63
CA ARG A 285 -0.94 -19.68 64.28
C ARG A 285 -0.71 -18.17 64.58
N ASP A 286 -1.68 -17.27 64.42
CA ASP A 286 -3.10 -17.37 64.79
C ASP A 286 -4.11 -17.05 63.67
N ALA A 287 -5.40 -17.06 64.03
CA ALA A 287 -6.54 -16.56 63.25
C ALA A 287 -6.80 -15.08 63.66
N GLU A 288 -7.66 -14.27 63.03
CA GLU A 288 -8.96 -14.54 62.37
C GLU A 288 -9.29 -13.56 61.22
N ASN A 289 -10.40 -13.84 60.54
CA ASN A 289 -11.30 -12.89 59.87
C ASN A 289 -10.70 -11.70 59.06
N THR A 290 -10.61 -11.89 57.74
CA THR A 290 -11.61 -11.26 56.84
C THR A 290 -11.65 -11.94 55.47
N HIS A 291 -12.84 -11.96 54.85
CA HIS A 291 -13.07 -12.61 53.55
C HIS A 291 -12.96 -11.63 52.38
N LEU A 292 -12.18 -11.99 51.36
CA LEU A 292 -12.66 -12.06 49.97
C LEU A 292 -11.66 -12.82 49.08
N ARG A 293 -12.16 -13.74 48.25
CA ARG A 293 -11.34 -14.61 47.39
C ARG A 293 -11.45 -14.18 45.93
N CYS A 294 -10.32 -14.19 45.21
CA CYS A 294 -10.16 -15.05 44.03
C CYS A 294 -8.71 -15.08 43.54
N THR A 295 -8.08 -16.25 43.55
CA THR A 295 -6.79 -16.51 42.90
C THR A 295 -6.83 -17.80 42.08
N TYR A 296 -6.15 -17.72 40.94
CA TYR A 296 -5.88 -18.73 39.91
C TYR A 296 -5.55 -20.17 40.38
N PRO A 297 -5.55 -21.12 39.43
CA PRO A 297 -4.26 -21.77 39.14
C PRO A 297 -4.01 -22.09 37.65
N PHE A 298 -3.26 -21.25 36.94
CA PHE A 298 -2.80 -21.54 35.56
C PHE A 298 -1.64 -22.56 35.49
N ARG A 299 -1.09 -22.99 36.64
CA ARG A 299 0.14 -23.82 36.71
C ARG A 299 -0.05 -25.33 36.59
N ARG A 300 -1.27 -25.86 36.41
CA ARG A 300 -1.50 -27.30 36.13
C ARG A 300 -1.46 -27.69 34.64
N LEU A 301 -1.67 -26.77 33.69
CA LEU A 301 -1.69 -27.13 32.26
C LEU A 301 -0.30 -27.39 31.64
N LEU A 302 0.72 -26.61 32.00
CA LEU A 302 2.03 -26.66 31.29
C LEU A 302 2.77 -27.99 31.46
N ARG A 303 2.67 -28.66 32.63
CA ARG A 303 3.25 -30.02 32.80
C ARG A 303 2.49 -31.08 32.00
N ALA A 304 1.18 -30.93 31.79
CA ALA A 304 0.42 -31.84 30.93
C ALA A 304 0.80 -31.65 29.44
N PHE A 305 0.99 -30.41 28.99
CA PHE A 305 1.34 -30.08 27.60
C PHE A 305 2.72 -30.63 27.20
N TYR A 306 3.71 -30.52 28.09
CA TYR A 306 5.07 -31.04 27.85
C TYR A 306 5.12 -32.58 27.75
N ILE A 307 4.36 -33.28 28.59
CA ILE A 307 4.25 -34.75 28.54
C ILE A 307 3.50 -35.21 27.27
N TYR A 308 2.46 -34.49 26.85
CA TYR A 308 1.67 -34.79 25.67
C TYR A 308 2.49 -34.73 24.36
N ILE A 309 3.38 -33.74 24.21
CA ILE A 309 4.25 -33.64 23.03
C ILE A 309 5.27 -34.79 23.00
N LYS A 310 5.89 -35.10 24.14
CA LYS A 310 6.91 -36.17 24.25
C LYS A 310 6.34 -37.58 23.98
N ALA A 311 5.02 -37.76 24.06
CA ALA A 311 4.34 -39.03 23.80
C ALA A 311 3.72 -39.15 22.38
N ARG A 312 3.80 -38.11 21.52
CA ARG A 312 3.07 -38.06 20.23
C ARG A 312 3.95 -37.92 18.98
N ILE A 313 5.27 -37.78 19.12
CA ILE A 313 6.23 -37.83 18.00
C ILE A 313 6.91 -39.21 18.02
N GLY A 314 6.17 -40.22 17.59
CA GLY A 314 6.63 -41.61 17.48
C GLY A 314 7.36 -41.87 16.16
N ILE A 315 8.55 -41.29 15.98
CA ILE A 315 9.55 -41.81 15.04
C ILE A 315 10.87 -41.93 15.82
N GLY A 316 11.39 -43.15 15.87
CA GLY A 316 12.68 -43.45 16.49
C GLY A 316 13.55 -44.28 15.55
N PHE A 317 14.86 -44.24 15.83
CA PHE A 317 15.95 -44.87 15.07
C PHE A 317 16.22 -44.27 13.67
N SER A 318 17.46 -44.34 13.17
CA SER A 318 18.66 -44.96 13.77
C SER A 318 19.80 -43.97 14.04
N GLN A 319 20.72 -44.37 14.91
CA GLN A 319 21.94 -43.65 15.26
C GLN A 319 23.08 -44.00 14.29
N THR A 320 24.04 -43.09 14.15
CA THR A 320 25.45 -43.50 14.26
C THR A 320 26.28 -42.36 14.85
N LEU A 321 27.12 -42.67 15.83
CA LEU A 321 28.12 -41.74 16.35
C LEU A 321 29.43 -41.90 15.56
N SER A 322 30.24 -40.85 15.47
CA SER A 322 31.51 -40.84 16.23
C SER A 322 32.15 -39.45 16.30
N LYS A 323 33.25 -39.38 17.05
CA LYS A 323 33.94 -38.18 17.56
C LYS A 323 34.91 -37.58 16.53
N ASN A 324 35.50 -36.45 16.93
CA ASN A 324 36.65 -35.75 16.33
C ASN A 324 36.27 -34.81 15.16
N GLN A 325 36.90 -33.64 14.99
CA GLN A 325 38.08 -33.08 15.68
C GLN A 325 37.80 -31.74 16.41
N ILE A 326 38.69 -31.43 17.34
CA ILE A 326 38.90 -30.13 17.99
C ILE A 326 40.18 -29.50 17.41
N ARG A 327 40.33 -28.16 17.49
CA ARG A 327 41.51 -27.34 17.10
C ARG A 327 41.70 -27.16 15.57
N LEU A 328 42.37 -26.09 15.10
CA LEU A 328 43.17 -25.07 15.79
C LEU A 328 42.93 -23.65 15.20
N SER A 329 43.34 -22.61 15.92
CA SER A 329 43.21 -21.20 15.55
C SER A 329 44.55 -20.55 15.16
N ALA A 330 44.48 -19.59 14.21
CA ALA A 330 45.48 -18.57 13.87
C ALA A 330 46.87 -19.02 13.33
N PHE A 331 47.34 -18.38 12.26
CA PHE A 331 48.47 -17.43 12.37
C PHE A 331 48.69 -16.52 11.14
N SER A 332 49.29 -15.35 11.42
CA SER A 332 50.05 -14.43 10.54
C SER A 332 49.42 -13.66 9.36
N ILE A 333 49.77 -12.37 9.37
CA ILE A 333 49.72 -11.37 8.30
C ILE A 333 51.10 -11.30 7.60
N GLN A 334 51.20 -10.60 6.46
CA GLN A 334 52.43 -10.13 5.78
C GLN A 334 53.36 -11.19 5.15
N LYS A 335 53.47 -11.13 3.81
CA LYS A 335 54.60 -10.39 3.20
C LYS A 335 54.25 -9.84 1.81
N GLU A 336 54.89 -8.73 1.44
CA GLU A 336 54.72 -8.06 0.14
C GLU A 336 55.75 -8.54 -0.91
N ARG A 337 55.41 -8.32 -2.19
CA ARG A 337 56.29 -8.15 -3.38
C ARG A 337 57.46 -9.12 -3.60
N GLU A 338 57.48 -9.75 -4.78
CA GLU A 338 58.30 -9.23 -5.89
C GLU A 338 58.03 -9.90 -7.27
N ARG A 339 58.58 -9.28 -8.33
CA ARG A 339 58.82 -9.77 -9.71
C ARG A 339 57.70 -9.69 -10.75
N THR A 340 57.56 -8.50 -11.33
CA THR A 340 57.34 -8.33 -12.78
C THR A 340 58.65 -8.51 -13.58
N ARG A 341 58.56 -8.51 -14.92
CA ARG A 341 59.58 -8.71 -15.99
C ARG A 341 59.57 -10.13 -16.59
N LYS A 342 59.77 -10.32 -17.92
CA LYS A 342 60.24 -9.39 -18.98
C LYS A 342 59.83 -9.91 -20.39
N ASN A 343 59.48 -8.98 -21.32
CA ASN A 343 59.73 -8.95 -22.79
C ASN A 343 59.37 -10.21 -23.66
N ASN A 344 59.31 -10.23 -25.01
CA ASN A 344 59.46 -9.33 -26.19
C ASN A 344 58.58 -9.96 -27.33
N SER A 345 58.29 -9.47 -28.55
CA SER A 345 58.61 -8.32 -29.45
C SER A 345 57.32 -8.05 -30.31
N SER A 346 57.03 -6.91 -30.97
CA SER A 346 57.67 -6.06 -32.01
C SER A 346 57.39 -6.44 -33.49
N ASP A 347 57.18 -5.41 -34.32
CA ASP A 347 57.23 -5.38 -35.81
C ASP A 347 56.11 -6.07 -36.63
N GLN A 348 55.64 -5.58 -37.79
CA GLN A 348 55.66 -4.23 -38.42
C GLN A 348 54.65 -4.16 -39.60
N ASN A 349 54.25 -2.94 -40.03
CA ASN A 349 53.98 -2.44 -41.43
C ASN A 349 53.25 -3.32 -42.51
N MET A 350 52.59 -2.81 -43.58
CA MET A 350 52.40 -1.46 -44.15
C MET A 350 51.25 -1.46 -45.20
N ARG A 351 50.58 -0.31 -45.42
CA ARG A 351 49.93 0.18 -46.69
C ARG A 351 48.89 -0.73 -47.42
N ALA A 352 48.09 -0.26 -48.39
CA ALA A 352 47.38 1.03 -48.64
C ALA A 352 46.49 0.88 -49.90
N THR A 353 45.57 1.84 -50.13
CA THR A 353 45.01 2.27 -51.45
C THR A 353 44.21 1.26 -52.32
N SER A 354 43.24 1.65 -53.18
CA SER A 354 42.38 2.87 -53.27
C SER A 354 41.36 2.74 -54.41
N PHE A 355 40.17 3.35 -54.29
CA PHE A 355 39.27 3.74 -55.41
C PHE A 355 38.65 2.54 -56.22
N THR A 356 37.57 2.63 -57.01
CA THR A 356 36.63 3.72 -57.36
C THR A 356 35.20 3.17 -57.64
N GLN A 357 34.22 4.09 -57.75
CA GLN A 357 33.00 4.12 -58.61
C GLN A 357 32.59 2.88 -59.47
N THR A 358 31.31 2.60 -59.80
CA THR A 358 30.20 3.54 -60.12
C THR A 358 28.78 2.89 -60.01
N LYS A 359 27.75 3.72 -60.28
CA LYS A 359 26.33 3.50 -60.66
C LYS A 359 26.04 2.23 -61.55
N THR A 360 24.80 1.76 -61.80
CA THR A 360 23.47 2.43 -61.88
C THR A 360 22.28 1.43 -61.87
N SER A 361 21.04 1.93 -61.71
CA SER A 361 19.72 1.35 -62.12
C SER A 361 19.26 -0.02 -61.56
N CYS A 362 18.01 -0.20 -61.10
CA CYS A 362 16.73 -0.27 -61.85
C CYS A 362 16.67 -1.42 -62.89
N SER A 363 15.59 -2.21 -63.01
CA SER A 363 14.23 -2.15 -62.42
C SER A 363 13.53 -3.52 -62.44
N SER A 364 12.35 -3.65 -61.81
CA SER A 364 11.25 -4.59 -62.16
C SER A 364 11.52 -6.12 -62.14
N SER A 365 10.54 -7.03 -62.01
CA SER A 365 9.20 -7.05 -61.40
C SER A 365 8.73 -8.53 -61.35
N SER A 366 7.61 -8.83 -60.68
CA SER A 366 6.80 -10.06 -60.92
C SER A 366 7.41 -11.42 -60.49
N ASN A 367 6.66 -12.52 -60.35
CA ASN A 367 5.42 -12.75 -59.58
C ASN A 367 5.16 -14.29 -59.47
N LYS A 368 4.51 -14.75 -58.40
CA LYS A 368 3.65 -15.99 -58.33
C LYS A 368 4.19 -17.40 -58.67
N LYS A 369 4.16 -18.27 -57.63
CA LYS A 369 3.77 -19.73 -57.65
C LYS A 369 4.72 -20.68 -58.43
N SER A 370 4.72 -22.02 -58.30
CA SER A 370 3.92 -23.04 -57.57
C SER A 370 4.89 -24.11 -57.00
N PHE A 371 4.75 -24.68 -55.79
CA PHE A 371 3.89 -25.83 -55.38
C PHE A 371 4.27 -27.24 -55.94
N ILE A 372 4.02 -28.30 -55.15
CA ILE A 372 4.12 -29.76 -55.42
C ILE A 372 5.44 -30.50 -55.05
N ILE A 373 5.54 -30.86 -53.76
CA ILE A 373 5.61 -32.25 -53.22
C ILE A 373 6.41 -33.35 -53.96
N THR A 374 7.35 -33.99 -53.25
CA THR A 374 7.48 -35.47 -53.21
C THR A 374 8.10 -35.97 -51.90
N LYS A 375 7.91 -37.25 -51.54
CA LYS A 375 8.28 -37.85 -50.23
C LYS A 375 9.40 -38.90 -50.36
N ARG A 376 10.32 -38.96 -49.38
CA ARG A 376 10.89 -40.15 -48.68
C ARG A 376 12.24 -39.79 -48.02
N ARG A 377 12.77 -40.46 -46.98
CA ARG A 377 12.22 -41.08 -45.74
C ARG A 377 13.43 -41.56 -44.91
N HIS A 378 13.49 -41.27 -43.60
CA HIS A 378 14.40 -41.93 -42.60
C HIS A 378 15.93 -41.64 -42.74
N LYS A 379 16.78 -41.75 -41.69
CA LYS A 379 16.59 -42.08 -40.25
C LYS A 379 17.77 -41.54 -39.39
N ILE A 380 17.51 -41.30 -38.09
CA ILE A 380 18.47 -41.30 -36.94
C ILE A 380 19.58 -40.22 -36.90
N GLY A 381 19.79 -39.60 -35.72
CA GLY A 381 21.10 -39.02 -35.34
C GLY A 381 21.09 -37.75 -34.47
N GLY A 382 21.28 -37.90 -33.15
CA GLY A 382 22.00 -36.92 -32.29
C GLY A 382 21.50 -35.48 -32.10
N LYS A 383 21.04 -35.16 -30.88
CA LYS A 383 21.25 -33.82 -30.27
C LYS A 383 22.74 -33.71 -29.83
N MET A 384 23.34 -32.57 -29.44
CA MET A 384 22.77 -31.36 -28.84
C MET A 384 23.73 -30.14 -28.85
N GLN A 385 23.16 -28.92 -28.86
CA GLN A 385 23.68 -27.64 -28.33
C GLN A 385 25.11 -27.15 -28.71
N THR A 386 25.14 -26.21 -29.66
CA THR A 386 26.12 -25.10 -29.67
C THR A 386 25.56 -23.87 -28.93
N LYS A 387 26.32 -23.27 -28.02
CA LYS A 387 25.95 -21.99 -27.36
C LYS A 387 26.19 -20.81 -28.33
N MET A 388 25.15 -20.06 -28.67
CA MET A 388 25.29 -18.77 -29.38
C MET A 388 24.82 -17.61 -28.50
N ARG A 389 25.68 -16.59 -28.36
CA ARG A 389 25.28 -15.27 -27.85
C ARG A 389 24.53 -14.53 -28.97
N PRO A 390 23.37 -13.89 -28.71
CA PRO A 390 22.76 -13.01 -29.69
C PRO A 390 23.60 -11.74 -29.88
N LYS A 391 23.87 -11.36 -31.14
CA LYS A 391 24.43 -10.04 -31.47
C LYS A 391 23.31 -8.99 -31.38
N LYS A 392 23.63 -7.76 -30.95
CA LYS A 392 22.75 -6.61 -31.16
C LYS A 392 22.56 -6.40 -32.67
N ALA A 393 21.32 -6.49 -33.14
CA ALA A 393 20.92 -6.04 -34.47
C ALA A 393 20.20 -4.70 -34.32
N ALA A 394 20.78 -3.63 -34.85
CA ALA A 394 20.10 -2.34 -34.95
C ALA A 394 19.33 -2.30 -36.28
N THR A 395 18.00 -2.38 -36.21
CA THR A 395 17.12 -2.16 -37.36
C THR A 395 16.52 -0.77 -37.27
N ALA A 396 16.98 0.14 -38.12
CA ALA A 396 16.31 1.43 -38.31
C ALA A 396 14.94 1.20 -38.96
N ALA A 397 13.86 1.62 -38.28
CA ALA A 397 12.54 1.69 -38.87
C ALA A 397 12.35 3.04 -39.57
N SER A 398 11.81 3.04 -40.78
CA SER A 398 11.58 4.25 -41.57
C SER A 398 10.50 5.13 -40.95
N ALA A 399 10.79 6.43 -40.79
CA ALA A 399 9.78 7.41 -40.38
C ALA A 399 8.71 7.55 -41.47
N ALA A 400 7.49 7.11 -41.16
CA ALA A 400 6.29 7.37 -41.96
C ALA A 400 5.43 8.38 -41.21
N THR A 401 5.30 9.59 -41.74
CA THR A 401 4.58 10.71 -41.11
C THR A 401 3.07 10.56 -41.24
N SER A 402 2.48 9.73 -40.38
CA SER A 402 1.09 9.94 -39.94
C SER A 402 1.04 11.04 -38.88
N GLY A 403 -0.10 11.73 -38.76
CA GLY A 403 -0.34 12.71 -37.69
C GLY A 403 -0.57 12.02 -36.35
N GLY A 404 0.49 11.50 -35.74
CA GLY A 404 0.45 10.65 -34.55
C GLY A 404 -0.13 11.37 -33.32
N VAL A 405 -1.09 10.72 -32.65
CA VAL A 405 -1.58 11.18 -31.34
C VAL A 405 -0.59 10.77 -30.27
N GLN A 406 -0.13 11.73 -29.48
CA GLN A 406 0.96 11.56 -28.51
C GLN A 406 0.64 10.50 -27.44
N THR A 407 1.57 9.56 -27.25
CA THR A 407 1.55 8.55 -26.17
C THR A 407 2.02 9.14 -24.84
N ILE A 408 1.76 8.45 -23.73
CA ILE A 408 2.21 8.91 -22.41
C ILE A 408 3.74 8.85 -22.33
N GLY A 409 4.34 7.80 -22.89
CA GLY A 409 5.80 7.67 -22.97
C GLY A 409 6.46 8.81 -23.77
N GLU A 410 5.81 9.34 -24.81
CA GLU A 410 6.29 10.51 -25.55
C GLU A 410 6.12 11.82 -24.76
N THR A 411 5.07 11.96 -23.96
CA THR A 411 4.92 13.10 -23.02
C THR A 411 6.06 13.15 -22.02
N PHE A 412 6.38 12.04 -21.34
CA PHE A 412 7.51 12.01 -20.41
C PHE A 412 8.86 12.25 -21.12
N LYS A 413 9.07 11.69 -22.32
CA LYS A 413 10.29 11.95 -23.11
C LYS A 413 10.44 13.43 -23.46
N LYS A 414 9.35 14.10 -23.86
CA LYS A 414 9.32 15.53 -24.12
C LYS A 414 9.66 16.33 -22.85
N LEU A 415 8.97 16.08 -21.74
CA LEU A 415 9.23 16.77 -20.46
C LEU A 415 10.67 16.59 -19.99
N LYS A 416 11.22 15.37 -20.08
CA LYS A 416 12.61 15.05 -19.74
C LYS A 416 13.61 15.80 -20.62
N SER A 417 13.29 16.04 -21.90
CA SER A 417 14.09 16.92 -22.78
C SER A 417 13.95 18.41 -22.51
N GLU A 418 12.83 18.84 -21.90
CA GLU A 418 12.58 20.22 -21.45
C GLU A 418 13.01 20.47 -19.98
N ASN A 419 13.65 19.49 -19.33
CA ASN A 419 13.97 19.48 -17.89
C ASN A 419 12.76 19.67 -16.94
N LYS A 420 11.56 19.29 -17.39
CA LYS A 420 10.30 19.43 -16.64
C LYS A 420 9.88 18.14 -15.93
N ILE A 421 8.98 18.31 -14.98
CA ILE A 421 8.30 17.25 -14.22
C ILE A 421 6.86 17.14 -14.71
N ALA A 422 6.36 15.91 -14.85
CA ALA A 422 4.96 15.66 -15.19
C ALA A 422 4.03 15.98 -14.00
N PHE A 423 3.06 16.86 -14.21
CA PHE A 423 1.94 17.05 -13.28
C PHE A 423 0.75 16.18 -13.72
N ILE A 424 0.31 15.30 -12.82
CA ILE A 424 -0.67 14.24 -13.08
C ILE A 424 -1.85 14.33 -12.09
N PRO A 425 -2.81 15.24 -12.32
CA PRO A 425 -4.05 15.29 -11.56
C PRO A 425 -4.94 14.06 -11.84
N PHE A 426 -5.59 13.55 -10.79
CA PHE A 426 -6.62 12.52 -10.83
C PHE A 426 -7.99 13.12 -10.47
N VAL A 427 -9.04 12.72 -11.20
CA VAL A 427 -10.44 13.08 -10.92
C VAL A 427 -11.37 11.86 -11.03
N VAL A 428 -12.39 11.80 -10.18
CA VAL A 428 -13.46 10.79 -10.29
C VAL A 428 -14.52 11.26 -11.28
N ALA A 429 -14.82 10.44 -12.28
CA ALA A 429 -15.75 10.77 -13.34
C ALA A 429 -17.20 10.70 -12.86
N GLY A 430 -17.87 11.84 -12.80
CA GLY A 430 -19.22 11.97 -12.25
C GLY A 430 -19.27 12.56 -10.85
N ASP A 431 -18.14 12.99 -10.26
CA ASP A 431 -18.11 13.72 -9.00
C ASP A 431 -17.85 15.24 -9.23
N PRO A 432 -18.68 16.16 -8.70
CA PRO A 432 -20.04 15.91 -8.18
C PRO A 432 -21.03 15.49 -9.28
N ASN A 433 -20.74 15.77 -10.56
CA ASN A 433 -21.49 15.27 -11.71
C ASN A 433 -20.60 15.22 -12.97
N LEU A 434 -21.09 14.60 -14.05
CA LEU A 434 -20.31 14.40 -15.29
C LEU A 434 -20.02 15.69 -16.07
N GLU A 435 -20.83 16.73 -15.92
CA GLU A 435 -20.57 18.05 -16.53
C GLU A 435 -19.47 18.79 -15.75
N ALA A 436 -19.52 18.76 -14.42
CA ALA A 436 -18.44 19.24 -13.55
C ALA A 436 -17.11 18.55 -13.88
N THR A 437 -17.08 17.22 -14.03
CA THR A 437 -15.87 16.52 -14.51
C THR A 437 -15.42 17.03 -15.89
N ALA A 438 -16.34 17.20 -16.85
CA ALA A 438 -16.01 17.71 -18.19
C ALA A 438 -15.55 19.18 -18.20
N LYS A 439 -15.89 19.98 -17.19
CA LYS A 439 -15.35 21.33 -16.95
C LYS A 439 -13.96 21.25 -16.30
N ALA A 440 -13.79 20.46 -15.25
CA ALA A 440 -12.51 20.22 -14.57
C ALA A 440 -11.43 19.71 -15.53
N LEU A 441 -11.74 18.73 -16.40
CA LEU A 441 -10.83 18.24 -17.42
C LEU A 441 -10.35 19.35 -18.39
N LYS A 442 -11.21 20.33 -18.72
CA LYS A 442 -10.83 21.47 -19.56
C LYS A 442 -9.96 22.48 -18.82
N ILE A 443 -10.20 22.72 -17.52
CA ILE A 443 -9.35 23.55 -16.65
C ILE A 443 -7.93 22.97 -16.61
N LEU A 444 -7.81 21.65 -16.48
CA LEU A 444 -6.53 20.94 -16.51
C LEU A 444 -5.83 20.99 -17.88
N GLY A 445 -6.59 20.79 -18.96
CA GLY A 445 -6.08 20.65 -20.32
C GLY A 445 -5.96 21.94 -21.13
N ALA A 446 -6.33 23.09 -20.58
CA ALA A 446 -6.25 24.37 -21.26
C ALA A 446 -4.79 24.79 -21.51
N LEU A 447 -4.53 25.36 -22.68
CA LEU A 447 -3.31 26.11 -22.98
C LEU A 447 -3.73 27.44 -23.58
N LEU A 448 -3.06 28.54 -23.23
CA LEU A 448 -3.53 29.92 -23.41
C LEU A 448 -3.71 30.37 -24.88
N MET A 449 -4.82 29.97 -25.50
CA MET A 449 -5.15 30.27 -26.91
C MET A 449 -5.73 31.68 -27.15
N LEU A 450 -5.92 32.48 -26.09
CA LEU A 450 -6.60 33.78 -26.17
C LEU A 450 -5.70 34.89 -26.74
N VAL A 451 -4.42 34.93 -26.31
CA VAL A 451 -3.45 35.97 -26.68
C VAL A 451 -3.24 36.04 -28.20
N PHE A 452 -3.12 34.89 -28.87
CA PHE A 452 -2.89 34.83 -30.32
C PHE A 452 -4.07 35.39 -31.14
N ARG A 453 -5.30 35.35 -30.60
CA ARG A 453 -6.48 35.92 -31.25
C ARG A 453 -6.59 37.43 -31.06
N LEU A 454 -6.25 37.95 -29.87
CA LEU A 454 -6.22 39.41 -29.66
C LEU A 454 -5.11 40.08 -30.48
N LEU A 455 -3.89 39.52 -30.53
CA LEU A 455 -2.80 40.09 -31.34
C LEU A 455 -3.20 40.24 -32.82
N CYS A 456 -3.82 39.21 -33.41
CA CYS A 456 -4.28 39.26 -34.80
C CYS A 456 -5.38 40.33 -35.01
N LEU A 457 -6.26 40.53 -34.01
CA LEU A 457 -7.30 41.56 -34.09
C LEU A 457 -6.71 42.97 -34.06
N CYS A 458 -5.76 43.23 -33.15
CA CYS A 458 -5.07 44.51 -33.04
C CYS A 458 -4.28 44.86 -34.31
N LEU A 459 -3.56 43.90 -34.88
CA LEU A 459 -2.80 44.08 -36.13
C LEU A 459 -3.71 44.39 -37.34
N CYS A 460 -4.98 43.98 -37.31
CA CYS A 460 -5.93 44.25 -38.40
C CYS A 460 -6.65 45.60 -38.29
N LEU A 461 -6.63 46.29 -37.14
CA LEU A 461 -7.52 47.42 -36.87
C LEU A 461 -6.91 48.83 -37.04
N ARG A 462 -5.59 48.96 -37.27
CA ARG A 462 -4.90 50.24 -37.60
C ARG A 462 -5.32 51.45 -36.74
N THR A 463 -5.34 51.31 -35.42
CA THR A 463 -5.52 52.45 -34.49
C THR A 463 -4.22 53.24 -34.30
N ASP A 464 -4.33 54.49 -33.84
CA ASP A 464 -3.21 55.44 -33.73
C ASP A 464 -2.17 55.08 -32.65
N GLU A 465 -1.03 55.79 -32.64
CA GLU A 465 0.09 55.56 -31.71
C GLU A 465 -0.30 55.77 -30.24
N THR A 466 -1.19 56.72 -29.93
CA THR A 466 -1.72 56.93 -28.58
C THR A 466 -2.58 55.76 -28.11
N THR A 467 -3.39 55.20 -29.01
CA THR A 467 -4.16 53.98 -28.77
C THR A 467 -3.22 52.79 -28.60
N LEU A 468 -2.19 52.66 -29.45
CA LEU A 468 -1.17 51.62 -29.33
C LEU A 468 -0.38 51.73 -28.01
N PHE A 469 -0.05 52.93 -27.53
CA PHE A 469 0.66 53.09 -26.27
C PHE A 469 -0.23 52.68 -25.08
N SER A 470 -1.47 53.17 -25.04
CA SER A 470 -2.46 52.76 -24.04
C SER A 470 -2.73 51.26 -24.07
N LEU A 471 -2.93 50.69 -25.27
CA LEU A 471 -3.14 49.27 -25.46
C LEU A 471 -1.87 48.46 -25.16
N SER A 472 -0.67 49.01 -25.32
CA SER A 472 0.59 48.34 -24.93
C SER A 472 0.75 48.30 -23.41
N PHE A 473 0.38 49.37 -22.70
CA PHE A 473 0.40 49.39 -21.23
C PHE A 473 -0.69 48.48 -20.66
N PHE A 474 -1.87 48.46 -21.28
CA PHE A 474 -2.95 47.53 -20.94
C PHE A 474 -2.56 46.09 -21.27
N LEU A 475 -1.95 45.83 -22.44
CA LEU A 475 -1.43 44.52 -22.82
C LEU A 475 -0.24 44.07 -21.97
N PHE A 476 0.58 44.98 -21.43
CA PHE A 476 1.69 44.65 -20.53
C PHE A 476 1.18 44.28 -19.13
N ASN A 477 0.25 45.07 -18.57
CA ASN A 477 -0.46 44.70 -17.33
C ASN A 477 -1.29 43.41 -17.53
N PHE A 478 -1.90 43.22 -18.69
CA PHE A 478 -2.55 41.97 -19.09
C PHE A 478 -1.54 40.84 -19.30
N PHE A 479 -0.30 41.09 -19.73
CA PHE A 479 0.77 40.08 -19.79
C PHE A 479 1.22 39.67 -18.38
N GLU A 480 1.42 40.64 -17.48
CA GLU A 480 1.75 40.38 -16.08
C GLU A 480 0.64 39.72 -15.27
N THR A 481 -0.62 39.86 -15.69
CA THR A 481 -1.76 39.17 -15.07
C THR A 481 -2.16 37.88 -15.79
N THR A 482 -1.91 37.71 -17.09
CA THR A 482 -2.23 36.46 -17.82
C THR A 482 -1.08 35.46 -17.95
N ASN A 483 0.18 35.88 -17.79
CA ASN A 483 1.25 34.97 -17.35
C ASN A 483 1.13 34.63 -15.84
N LYS A 484 0.12 35.17 -15.14
CA LYS A 484 -0.35 34.70 -13.82
C LYS A 484 -1.72 34.01 -13.90
N THR A 485 -2.31 33.87 -15.11
CA THR A 485 -3.43 32.96 -15.39
C THR A 485 -3.02 31.82 -16.32
N ASP A 486 -1.87 31.22 -15.99
CA ASP A 486 -1.60 29.82 -16.33
C ASP A 486 -2.84 28.96 -16.07
N ALA A 487 -3.11 28.01 -16.95
CA ALA A 487 -3.99 26.89 -16.63
C ALA A 487 -3.32 25.99 -15.58
N ALA A 488 -4.08 25.09 -14.95
CA ALA A 488 -3.51 24.07 -14.08
C ALA A 488 -2.45 23.19 -14.78
N GLY A 489 -2.47 23.13 -16.13
CA GLY A 489 -1.32 22.73 -16.93
C GLY A 489 -0.92 21.28 -16.73
N ALA A 490 -1.90 20.37 -16.73
CA ALA A 490 -1.68 18.94 -16.61
C ALA A 490 -0.89 18.40 -17.81
N ASP A 491 0.10 17.55 -17.54
CA ASP A 491 0.87 16.88 -18.60
C ASP A 491 0.26 15.53 -18.97
N VAL A 492 -0.31 14.83 -17.99
CA VAL A 492 -1.10 13.60 -18.10
C VAL A 492 -2.31 13.76 -17.18
N ILE A 493 -3.46 13.16 -17.47
CA ILE A 493 -4.63 13.21 -16.57
C ILE A 493 -5.11 11.79 -16.27
N GLU A 494 -5.38 11.50 -15.00
CA GLU A 494 -6.02 10.25 -14.58
C GLU A 494 -7.53 10.46 -14.39
N LEU A 495 -8.33 9.66 -15.09
CA LEU A 495 -9.79 9.70 -15.05
C LEU A 495 -10.32 8.42 -14.41
N GLY A 496 -10.71 8.51 -13.14
CA GLY A 496 -11.28 7.41 -12.37
C GLY A 496 -12.72 7.11 -12.81
N VAL A 497 -12.98 5.92 -13.31
CA VAL A 497 -14.35 5.42 -13.47
C VAL A 497 -14.87 5.02 -12.08
N PRO A 498 -16.01 5.58 -11.61
CA PRO A 498 -16.53 5.23 -10.30
C PRO A 498 -16.98 3.77 -10.26
N TYR A 499 -16.72 3.11 -9.14
CA TYR A 499 -16.91 1.67 -8.95
C TYR A 499 -17.49 1.38 -7.57
N SER A 500 -18.23 0.27 -7.44
CA SER A 500 -18.95 -0.10 -6.21
C SER A 500 -18.05 -0.60 -5.09
N ASP A 501 -16.94 -1.26 -5.45
CA ASP A 501 -16.04 -1.93 -4.53
C ASP A 501 -14.57 -1.44 -4.72
N PRO A 502 -14.28 -0.13 -4.55
CA PRO A 502 -12.99 0.46 -4.87
C PRO A 502 -11.94 0.17 -3.77
N LEU A 503 -11.47 -1.08 -3.72
CA LEU A 503 -10.65 -1.63 -2.63
C LEU A 503 -9.24 -1.03 -2.48
N ALA A 504 -8.71 -0.36 -3.51
CA ALA A 504 -7.39 0.30 -3.46
C ALA A 504 -7.49 1.80 -3.12
N ASP A 505 -8.70 2.36 -3.13
CA ASP A 505 -8.93 3.80 -2.99
C ASP A 505 -9.12 4.22 -1.53
N GLY A 506 -8.74 5.46 -1.25
CA GLY A 506 -8.93 6.12 0.04
C GLY A 506 -10.35 6.64 0.27
N PRO A 507 -10.82 6.82 1.53
CA PRO A 507 -12.18 7.28 1.86
C PRO A 507 -12.67 8.52 1.08
N VAL A 508 -11.78 9.44 0.70
CA VAL A 508 -12.14 10.61 -0.14
C VAL A 508 -12.57 10.19 -1.55
N ILE A 509 -11.82 9.26 -2.17
CA ILE A 509 -12.10 8.74 -3.51
C ILE A 509 -13.26 7.73 -3.46
N GLN A 510 -13.39 6.97 -2.37
CA GLN A 510 -14.57 6.13 -2.11
C GLN A 510 -15.85 6.98 -2.03
N ALA A 511 -15.85 8.07 -1.25
CA ALA A 511 -16.99 8.97 -1.15
C ALA A 511 -17.35 9.64 -2.50
N ALA A 512 -16.34 10.05 -3.26
CA ALA A 512 -16.52 10.58 -4.61
C ALA A 512 -17.11 9.54 -5.58
N ALA A 513 -16.66 8.28 -5.51
CA ALA A 513 -17.23 7.19 -6.29
C ALA A 513 -18.69 6.92 -5.91
N THR A 514 -19.04 6.94 -4.61
CA THR A 514 -20.42 6.84 -4.14
C THR A 514 -21.29 7.97 -4.70
N ARG A 515 -20.90 9.25 -4.53
CA ARG A 515 -21.64 10.40 -5.07
C ARG A 515 -21.85 10.30 -6.59
N ALA A 516 -20.82 9.88 -7.33
CA ALA A 516 -20.91 9.71 -8.77
C ALA A 516 -21.90 8.59 -9.17
N LEU A 517 -21.92 7.46 -8.45
CA LEU A 517 -22.86 6.36 -8.69
C LEU A 517 -24.29 6.73 -8.30
N GLU A 518 -24.49 7.46 -7.20
CA GLU A 518 -25.79 7.99 -6.76
C GLU A 518 -26.36 8.99 -7.78
N ASN A 519 -25.51 9.86 -8.33
CA ASN A 519 -25.84 10.73 -9.47
C ASN A 519 -25.88 9.98 -10.83
N GLY A 520 -25.88 8.64 -10.79
CA GLY A 520 -26.15 7.77 -11.92
C GLY A 520 -25.04 7.72 -12.97
N ALA A 521 -23.79 8.00 -12.62
CA ALA A 521 -22.65 7.76 -13.50
C ALA A 521 -22.53 6.25 -13.83
N THR A 522 -22.16 5.94 -15.07
CA THR A 522 -21.94 4.57 -15.54
C THR A 522 -20.73 4.56 -16.48
N LEU A 523 -20.09 3.40 -16.66
CA LEU A 523 -18.94 3.28 -17.56
C LEU A 523 -19.22 3.86 -18.97
N ASP A 524 -20.39 3.57 -19.55
CA ASP A 524 -20.74 4.07 -20.89
C ASP A 524 -20.95 5.60 -20.90
N LYS A 525 -21.53 6.18 -19.83
CA LYS A 525 -21.62 7.64 -19.67
C LYS A 525 -20.24 8.28 -19.50
N VAL A 526 -19.32 7.64 -18.77
CA VAL A 526 -17.94 8.13 -18.57
C VAL A 526 -17.14 8.07 -19.88
N ILE A 527 -17.22 6.97 -20.64
CA ILE A 527 -16.59 6.85 -21.97
C ILE A 527 -17.16 7.91 -22.93
N ALA A 528 -18.49 8.11 -22.94
CA ALA A 528 -19.13 9.14 -23.77
C ALA A 528 -18.73 10.57 -23.36
N MET A 529 -18.61 10.85 -22.05
CA MET A 529 -18.12 12.14 -21.52
C MET A 529 -16.66 12.39 -21.89
N ALA A 530 -15.79 11.37 -21.74
CA ALA A 530 -14.39 11.44 -22.13
C ALA A 530 -14.25 11.72 -23.64
N LYS A 531 -14.95 10.95 -24.49
CA LYS A 531 -15.00 11.19 -25.95
C LYS A 531 -15.49 12.60 -26.26
N LYS A 532 -16.59 13.06 -25.66
CA LYS A 532 -17.10 14.44 -25.86
C LYS A 532 -16.11 15.52 -25.38
N THR A 533 -15.21 15.21 -24.47
CA THR A 533 -14.24 16.18 -23.89
C THR A 533 -12.90 16.21 -24.66
N ILE A 534 -12.50 15.09 -25.26
CA ILE A 534 -11.29 14.97 -26.09
C ILE A 534 -11.62 15.29 -27.57
N ASP A 535 -12.61 14.61 -28.14
CA ASP A 535 -12.88 14.48 -29.59
C ASP A 535 -13.57 15.72 -30.21
N ASN A 536 -13.82 16.77 -29.42
CA ASN A 536 -14.38 18.04 -29.91
C ASN A 536 -13.31 18.99 -30.53
N GLY A 537 -12.17 18.45 -30.97
CA GLY A 537 -11.15 19.10 -31.81
C GLY A 537 -10.41 20.31 -31.23
N LYS A 538 -10.77 20.77 -30.03
CA LYS A 538 -10.26 21.99 -29.37
C LYS A 538 -10.12 21.83 -27.84
N GLY A 539 -10.27 20.61 -27.34
CA GLY A 539 -10.37 20.29 -25.92
C GLY A 539 -9.03 19.99 -25.25
N VAL A 540 -9.03 18.94 -24.43
CA VAL A 540 -7.91 18.52 -23.59
C VAL A 540 -6.76 17.98 -24.42
N LYS A 541 -5.56 18.57 -24.28
CA LYS A 541 -4.34 18.11 -24.98
C LYS A 541 -3.55 17.05 -24.22
N ALA A 542 -3.68 16.98 -22.89
CA ALA A 542 -3.00 15.99 -22.08
C ALA A 542 -3.55 14.57 -22.36
N PRO A 543 -2.71 13.54 -22.58
CA PRO A 543 -3.17 12.17 -22.68
C PRO A 543 -3.90 11.74 -21.39
N ILE A 544 -5.08 11.12 -21.57
CA ILE A 544 -5.86 10.59 -20.45
C ILE A 544 -5.51 9.12 -20.19
N VAL A 545 -5.17 8.81 -18.94
CA VAL A 545 -5.15 7.47 -18.36
C VAL A 545 -6.56 7.17 -17.85
N MET A 546 -7.18 6.10 -18.36
CA MET A 546 -8.41 5.58 -17.75
C MET A 546 -8.04 4.76 -16.52
N PHE A 547 -8.55 5.13 -15.35
CA PHE A 547 -8.33 4.41 -14.09
C PHE A 547 -9.61 3.65 -13.74
N THR A 548 -9.55 2.33 -13.64
CA THR A 548 -10.71 1.52 -13.21
C THR A 548 -10.29 0.13 -12.74
N TYR A 549 -11.17 -0.55 -12.01
CA TYR A 549 -10.95 -1.91 -11.51
C TYR A 549 -11.19 -2.97 -12.59
N PHE A 550 -10.67 -4.18 -12.41
CA PHE A 550 -10.72 -5.22 -13.44
C PHE A 550 -12.13 -5.71 -13.76
N ASN A 551 -13.04 -5.75 -12.79
CA ASN A 551 -14.40 -6.28 -12.99
C ASN A 551 -15.19 -5.50 -14.08
N PRO A 552 -15.30 -4.15 -14.07
CA PRO A 552 -15.86 -3.38 -15.19
C PRO A 552 -15.28 -3.73 -16.58
N ILE A 553 -13.97 -3.98 -16.65
CA ILE A 553 -13.27 -4.36 -17.90
C ILE A 553 -13.67 -5.78 -18.31
N TYR A 554 -13.68 -6.71 -17.36
CA TYR A 554 -14.05 -8.11 -17.56
C TYR A 554 -15.50 -8.27 -18.03
N GLN A 555 -16.48 -7.61 -17.37
CA GLN A 555 -17.90 -7.65 -17.75
C GLN A 555 -18.15 -7.05 -19.15
N ARG A 556 -17.32 -6.11 -19.60
CA ARG A 556 -17.38 -5.54 -20.96
C ARG A 556 -16.65 -6.42 -22.00
N GLY A 557 -15.72 -7.26 -21.55
CA GLY A 557 -14.74 -7.97 -22.36
C GLY A 557 -13.51 -7.10 -22.64
N VAL A 558 -12.32 -7.57 -22.25
CA VAL A 558 -11.07 -6.75 -22.21
C VAL A 558 -10.77 -6.06 -23.54
N GLU A 559 -10.83 -6.78 -24.66
CA GLU A 559 -10.56 -6.21 -25.98
C GLU A 559 -11.58 -5.15 -26.39
N LYS A 560 -12.87 -5.38 -26.10
CA LYS A 560 -13.93 -4.42 -26.38
C LYS A 560 -13.79 -3.16 -25.51
N PHE A 561 -13.47 -3.32 -24.23
CA PHE A 561 -13.20 -2.20 -23.32
C PHE A 561 -12.02 -1.35 -23.81
N VAL A 562 -10.89 -1.99 -24.09
CA VAL A 562 -9.66 -1.30 -24.53
C VAL A 562 -9.88 -0.57 -25.85
N GLN A 563 -10.60 -1.19 -26.80
CA GLN A 563 -11.02 -0.52 -28.01
C GLN A 563 -11.91 0.70 -27.71
N GLN A 564 -12.95 0.57 -26.87
CA GLN A 564 -13.86 1.67 -26.57
C GLN A 564 -13.17 2.89 -25.91
N ILE A 565 -12.14 2.68 -25.06
CA ILE A 565 -11.39 3.81 -24.49
C ILE A 565 -10.42 4.44 -25.49
N ALA A 566 -9.83 3.65 -26.40
CA ALA A 566 -8.98 4.16 -27.49
C ALA A 566 -9.81 4.96 -28.51
N ASP A 567 -10.99 4.46 -28.87
CA ASP A 567 -11.98 5.13 -29.74
C ASP A 567 -12.60 6.37 -29.06
N ALA A 568 -12.48 6.51 -27.73
CA ALA A 568 -12.81 7.73 -26.98
C ALA A 568 -11.63 8.70 -26.84
N GLY A 569 -10.43 8.34 -27.28
CA GLY A 569 -9.23 9.18 -27.27
C GLY A 569 -8.32 9.02 -26.04
N ALA A 570 -8.59 8.07 -25.15
CA ALA A 570 -7.67 7.74 -24.06
C ALA A 570 -6.32 7.22 -24.61
N ARG A 571 -5.26 7.35 -23.82
CA ARG A 571 -3.89 6.93 -24.17
C ARG A 571 -3.24 6.04 -23.13
N GLY A 572 -3.78 5.97 -21.91
CA GLY A 572 -3.34 5.03 -20.88
C GLY A 572 -4.48 4.25 -20.24
N LEU A 573 -4.13 3.16 -19.57
CA LEU A 573 -5.00 2.37 -18.71
C LEU A 573 -4.24 1.99 -17.44
N LEU A 574 -4.86 2.17 -16.28
CA LEU A 574 -4.37 1.74 -14.98
C LEU A 574 -5.45 0.90 -14.29
N ILE A 575 -5.06 -0.29 -13.81
CA ILE A 575 -5.95 -1.27 -13.19
C ILE A 575 -5.35 -1.69 -11.83
N PRO A 576 -5.84 -1.17 -10.70
CA PRO A 576 -5.14 -1.28 -9.42
C PRO A 576 -5.24 -2.67 -8.77
N ASP A 577 -6.21 -3.49 -9.16
CA ASP A 577 -6.48 -4.83 -8.65
C ASP A 577 -5.85 -5.97 -9.48
N VAL A 578 -5.17 -5.67 -10.59
CA VAL A 578 -4.48 -6.67 -11.43
C VAL A 578 -3.00 -6.77 -11.08
N PRO A 579 -2.51 -7.92 -10.57
CA PRO A 579 -1.09 -8.13 -10.34
C PRO A 579 -0.34 -8.33 -11.68
N LEU A 580 0.96 -7.96 -11.72
CA LEU A 580 1.86 -8.09 -12.87
C LEU A 580 1.67 -9.41 -13.65
N GLU A 581 1.59 -10.53 -12.93
CA GLU A 581 1.46 -11.88 -13.48
C GLU A 581 0.22 -12.08 -14.37
N GLU A 582 -0.86 -11.32 -14.13
CA GLU A 582 -2.12 -11.40 -14.87
C GLU A 582 -2.23 -10.32 -15.98
N THR A 583 -1.25 -9.42 -16.08
CA THR A 583 -1.28 -8.30 -17.04
C THR A 583 -1.01 -8.70 -18.50
N TYR A 584 -0.47 -9.89 -18.78
CA TYR A 584 0.11 -10.23 -20.09
C TYR A 584 -0.85 -10.07 -21.28
N GLU A 585 -2.04 -10.68 -21.23
CA GLU A 585 -3.02 -10.54 -22.31
C GLU A 585 -3.60 -9.13 -22.39
N THR A 586 -3.84 -8.47 -21.25
CA THR A 586 -4.28 -7.08 -21.20
C THR A 586 -3.25 -6.13 -21.83
N SER A 587 -1.95 -6.29 -21.55
CA SER A 587 -0.85 -5.49 -22.10
C SER A 587 -0.72 -5.68 -23.61
N LYS A 588 -0.87 -6.91 -24.10
CA LYS A 588 -0.91 -7.26 -25.53
C LYS A 588 -2.10 -6.63 -26.24
N ILE A 589 -3.28 -6.61 -25.62
CA ILE A 589 -4.48 -5.92 -26.12
C ILE A 589 -4.28 -4.39 -26.11
N CYS A 590 -3.83 -3.79 -25.01
CA CYS A 590 -3.51 -2.36 -24.93
C CYS A 590 -2.51 -1.93 -26.01
N SER A 591 -1.47 -2.75 -26.24
CA SER A 591 -0.48 -2.55 -27.31
C SER A 591 -1.07 -2.58 -28.72
N LYS A 592 -2.11 -3.38 -28.97
CA LYS A 592 -2.82 -3.44 -30.27
C LYS A 592 -3.59 -2.15 -30.59
N TYR A 593 -4.10 -1.46 -29.57
CA TYR A 593 -4.96 -0.27 -29.72
C TYR A 593 -4.26 1.06 -29.39
N GLY A 594 -2.95 1.05 -29.12
CA GLY A 594 -2.19 2.28 -28.80
C GLY A 594 -2.55 2.86 -27.43
N ILE A 595 -2.74 1.99 -26.44
CA ILE A 595 -2.92 2.30 -25.02
C ILE A 595 -1.66 1.87 -24.25
N ASP A 596 -1.10 2.77 -23.46
CA ASP A 596 -0.03 2.49 -22.50
C ASP A 596 -0.64 1.88 -21.23
N LEU A 597 -0.36 0.60 -20.94
CA LEU A 597 -0.75 -0.04 -19.67
C LEU A 597 0.23 0.39 -18.57
N VAL A 598 -0.23 1.26 -17.67
CA VAL A 598 0.53 1.74 -16.52
C VAL A 598 0.46 0.71 -15.41
N LEU A 599 1.61 0.35 -14.83
CA LEU A 599 1.72 -0.61 -13.73
C LEU A 599 2.24 0.06 -12.45
N LEU A 600 1.72 -0.40 -11.31
CA LEU A 600 2.01 0.13 -9.99
C LEU A 600 3.05 -0.66 -9.21
N SER A 601 3.84 0.05 -8.41
CA SER A 601 4.77 -0.48 -7.42
C SER A 601 4.51 0.18 -6.06
N THR A 602 4.69 -0.56 -4.97
CA THR A 602 4.38 -0.11 -3.59
C THR A 602 5.62 -0.17 -2.69
N PRO A 603 5.62 0.46 -1.50
CA PRO A 603 6.74 0.37 -0.55
C PRO A 603 6.94 -1.05 0.05
N THR A 604 6.00 -1.96 -0.18
CA THR A 604 6.08 -3.38 0.18
C THR A 604 6.49 -4.28 -0.99
N THR A 605 6.65 -3.74 -2.19
CA THR A 605 7.06 -4.48 -3.39
C THR A 605 8.57 -4.81 -3.33
N PRO A 606 8.98 -6.10 -3.37
CA PRO A 606 10.40 -6.45 -3.37
C PRO A 606 11.12 -5.94 -4.63
N THR A 607 12.40 -5.56 -4.51
CA THR A 607 13.17 -4.87 -5.58
C THR A 607 13.15 -5.59 -6.93
N GLU A 608 13.26 -6.92 -6.96
CA GLU A 608 13.18 -7.66 -8.23
C GLU A 608 11.75 -7.66 -8.81
N ARG A 609 10.70 -7.69 -7.98
CA ARG A 609 9.31 -7.49 -8.46
C ARG A 609 9.11 -6.08 -9.00
N ALA A 610 9.64 -5.07 -8.33
CA ALA A 610 9.61 -3.66 -8.76
C ALA A 610 10.33 -3.47 -10.11
N ARG A 611 11.45 -4.17 -10.32
CA ARG A 611 12.14 -4.25 -11.61
C ARG A 611 11.31 -4.92 -12.70
N GLN A 612 10.66 -6.05 -12.43
CA GLN A 612 9.79 -6.71 -13.41
C GLN A 612 8.57 -5.85 -13.76
N ILE A 613 8.01 -5.11 -12.80
CA ILE A 613 6.98 -4.09 -13.04
C ILE A 613 7.51 -3.01 -14.00
N ALA A 614 8.69 -2.45 -13.71
CA ALA A 614 9.32 -1.41 -14.54
C ALA A 614 9.72 -1.88 -15.95
N LEU A 615 9.96 -3.17 -16.17
CA LEU A 615 10.26 -3.76 -17.48
C LEU A 615 8.99 -4.06 -18.32
N ASN A 616 7.80 -4.09 -17.72
CA ASN A 616 6.55 -4.45 -18.39
C ASN A 616 5.52 -3.30 -18.43
N THR A 617 5.72 -2.22 -17.66
CA THR A 617 4.89 -1.01 -17.72
C THR A 617 5.06 -0.27 -19.04
N LYS A 618 4.09 0.59 -19.36
CA LYS A 618 4.19 1.59 -20.43
C LYS A 618 3.76 2.96 -19.91
N GLY A 619 4.25 4.01 -20.56
CA GLY A 619 4.06 5.39 -20.10
C GLY A 619 4.99 5.74 -18.93
N PHE A 620 4.77 5.14 -17.76
CA PHE A 620 5.55 5.35 -16.54
C PHE A 620 5.41 4.19 -15.54
N VAL A 621 6.29 4.13 -14.53
CA VAL A 621 6.11 3.36 -13.29
C VAL A 621 5.33 4.22 -12.31
N TYR A 622 4.16 3.74 -11.87
CA TYR A 622 3.38 4.40 -10.83
C TYR A 622 3.93 3.95 -9.45
N LEU A 623 4.56 4.85 -8.70
CA LEU A 623 5.03 4.56 -7.35
C LEU A 623 4.03 5.08 -6.30
N VAL A 624 3.49 4.16 -5.50
CA VAL A 624 2.62 4.46 -4.36
C VAL A 624 3.49 4.90 -3.17
N SER A 625 3.22 6.07 -2.58
CA SER A 625 4.06 6.64 -1.50
C SER A 625 3.73 6.20 -0.07
N VAL A 626 2.69 5.37 0.15
CA VAL A 626 2.31 4.85 1.48
C VAL A 626 2.01 3.34 1.49
N THR A 627 2.02 2.74 2.67
CA THR A 627 1.67 1.32 2.89
C THR A 627 0.23 1.14 3.39
N GLY A 628 -0.74 1.61 2.62
CA GLY A 628 -2.18 1.48 2.93
C GLY A 628 -3.06 2.31 1.99
N VAL A 629 -4.38 2.17 2.13
CA VAL A 629 -5.34 3.03 1.42
C VAL A 629 -5.33 4.44 2.01
N THR A 630 -5.19 5.47 1.17
CA THR A 630 -4.81 6.83 1.59
C THR A 630 -5.91 7.67 2.24
N GLY A 631 -5.52 8.66 3.04
CA GLY A 631 -6.40 9.82 3.25
C GLY A 631 -5.90 10.89 4.22
N MET A 632 -5.09 10.52 5.21
CA MET A 632 -4.89 11.33 6.43
C MET A 632 -3.42 11.43 6.91
N GLN A 633 -2.42 11.09 6.10
CA GLN A 633 -1.02 11.36 6.46
C GLN A 633 -0.59 12.75 5.99
N THR A 634 -0.02 13.52 6.92
CA THR A 634 0.41 14.92 6.72
C THR A 634 1.79 15.04 6.07
N ASN A 635 2.60 13.99 6.09
CA ASN A 635 3.92 13.94 5.47
C ASN A 635 3.98 12.79 4.45
N VAL A 636 4.72 12.96 3.36
CA VAL A 636 5.08 11.84 2.47
C VAL A 636 6.14 10.98 3.16
N ALA A 637 6.01 9.66 3.12
CA ALA A 637 6.90 8.77 3.88
C ALA A 637 8.36 8.85 3.38
N SER A 638 9.33 9.03 4.28
CA SER A 638 10.76 9.18 3.95
C SER A 638 11.32 8.03 3.11
N ARG A 639 10.84 6.81 3.32
CA ARG A 639 11.19 5.60 2.55
C ARG A 639 10.92 5.71 1.04
N VAL A 640 10.12 6.68 0.60
CA VAL A 640 9.86 6.94 -0.82
C VAL A 640 11.11 7.43 -1.55
N GLU A 641 11.98 8.18 -0.88
CA GLU A 641 13.28 8.60 -1.40
C GLU A 641 14.15 7.39 -1.77
N GLU A 642 14.28 6.44 -0.83
CA GLU A 642 14.99 5.19 -1.03
C GLU A 642 14.40 4.37 -2.19
N LEU A 643 13.07 4.33 -2.32
CA LEU A 643 12.37 3.57 -3.34
C LEU A 643 12.49 4.18 -4.74
N VAL A 644 12.47 5.52 -4.87
CA VAL A 644 12.75 6.19 -6.16
C VAL A 644 14.20 5.94 -6.56
N ALA A 645 15.15 6.04 -5.61
CA ALA A 645 16.56 5.74 -5.85
C ALA A 645 16.81 4.26 -6.21
N ASP A 646 16.13 3.31 -5.57
CA ASP A 646 16.25 1.88 -5.86
C ASP A 646 15.62 1.49 -7.20
N LEU A 647 14.45 2.03 -7.54
CA LEU A 647 13.86 1.88 -8.88
C LEU A 647 14.80 2.46 -9.95
N ARG A 648 15.40 3.63 -9.71
CA ARG A 648 16.32 4.27 -10.66
C ARG A 648 17.60 3.45 -10.91
N LYS A 649 18.04 2.62 -9.95
CA LYS A 649 19.15 1.66 -10.15
C LYS A 649 18.80 0.51 -11.11
N VAL A 650 17.51 0.29 -11.40
CA VAL A 650 17.03 -0.84 -12.21
C VAL A 650 16.19 -0.47 -13.43
N THR A 651 15.78 0.80 -13.60
CA THR A 651 15.06 1.29 -14.80
C THR A 651 15.35 2.75 -15.19
N ASP A 652 15.40 2.99 -16.50
CA ASP A 652 15.43 4.32 -17.12
C ASP A 652 14.02 4.88 -17.40
N GLU A 653 12.97 4.04 -17.29
CA GLU A 653 11.58 4.45 -17.50
C GLU A 653 11.14 5.53 -16.50
N PRO A 654 10.17 6.38 -16.86
CA PRO A 654 9.73 7.47 -15.99
C PRO A 654 9.12 6.95 -14.69
N ILE A 655 9.43 7.57 -13.55
CA ILE A 655 8.83 7.25 -12.26
C ILE A 655 7.95 8.42 -11.84
N ALA A 656 6.64 8.20 -11.71
CA ALA A 656 5.71 9.18 -11.16
C ALA A 656 5.18 8.70 -9.80
N VAL A 657 5.16 9.60 -8.82
CA VAL A 657 4.84 9.27 -7.42
C VAL A 657 3.47 9.81 -7.03
N GLY A 658 2.60 8.95 -6.50
CA GLY A 658 1.25 9.29 -6.03
C GLY A 658 0.97 8.82 -4.60
N PHE A 659 -0.27 9.02 -4.14
CA PHE A 659 -0.77 8.60 -2.80
C PHE A 659 -0.23 9.38 -1.58
N GLY A 660 -0.24 10.72 -1.62
CA GLY A 660 0.09 11.56 -0.45
C GLY A 660 0.21 13.07 -0.72
N VAL A 661 0.16 13.49 -1.98
CA VAL A 661 0.33 14.89 -2.38
C VAL A 661 -0.93 15.71 -2.10
N SER A 662 -0.79 16.80 -1.34
CA SER A 662 -1.91 17.68 -0.95
C SER A 662 -1.61 19.18 -1.03
N ASN A 663 -0.34 19.55 -1.23
CA ASN A 663 0.15 20.91 -1.29
C ASN A 663 1.44 20.99 -2.15
N ALA A 664 1.87 22.21 -2.47
CA ALA A 664 3.10 22.46 -3.24
C ALA A 664 4.37 21.85 -2.61
N GLY A 665 4.48 21.86 -1.28
CA GLY A 665 5.64 21.30 -0.56
C GLY A 665 5.82 19.80 -0.78
N HIS A 666 4.72 19.03 -0.78
CA HIS A 666 4.77 17.59 -1.05
C HIS A 666 5.19 17.28 -2.49
N ALA A 667 4.74 18.11 -3.45
CA ALA A 667 5.17 18.00 -4.84
C ALA A 667 6.68 18.29 -4.96
N LYS A 668 7.17 19.36 -4.32
CA LYS A 668 8.59 19.74 -4.34
C LYS A 668 9.48 18.68 -3.69
N GLN A 669 9.06 18.11 -2.57
CA GLN A 669 9.74 16.99 -1.92
C GLN A 669 9.91 15.79 -2.86
N ILE A 670 8.83 15.40 -3.56
CA ILE A 670 8.85 14.30 -4.54
C ILE A 670 9.78 14.59 -5.73
N VAL A 671 9.85 15.84 -6.20
CA VAL A 671 10.79 16.24 -7.25
C VAL A 671 12.24 16.15 -6.78
N ASN A 672 12.52 16.63 -5.56
CA ASN A 672 13.86 16.60 -4.98
C ASN A 672 14.38 15.16 -4.77
N TRP A 673 13.47 14.20 -4.55
CA TRP A 673 13.76 12.76 -4.51
C TRP A 673 14.05 12.11 -5.88
N GLY A 674 13.98 12.85 -6.99
CA GLY A 674 14.34 12.36 -8.32
C GLY A 674 13.22 11.66 -9.11
N ALA A 675 11.96 11.94 -8.77
CA ALA A 675 10.82 11.56 -9.60
C ALA A 675 10.81 12.30 -10.96
N ASP A 676 10.18 11.71 -11.97
CA ASP A 676 9.86 12.36 -13.24
C ASP A 676 8.42 12.94 -13.25
N GLY A 677 7.57 12.58 -12.28
CA GLY A 677 6.19 13.06 -12.19
C GLY A 677 5.57 13.02 -10.79
N VAL A 678 4.55 13.85 -10.58
CA VAL A 678 3.80 14.03 -9.32
C VAL A 678 2.31 13.77 -9.58
N ILE A 679 1.73 12.80 -8.85
CA ILE A 679 0.34 12.35 -9.04
C ILE A 679 -0.55 12.79 -7.87
N VAL A 680 -1.70 13.39 -8.18
CA VAL A 680 -2.51 14.14 -7.20
C VAL A 680 -3.99 13.78 -7.32
N GLY A 681 -4.49 12.94 -6.40
CA GLY A 681 -5.91 12.55 -6.32
C GLY A 681 -6.71 13.30 -5.26
N SER A 682 -6.70 12.78 -4.03
CA SER A 682 -7.66 13.17 -2.98
C SER A 682 -7.75 14.67 -2.68
N ALA A 683 -6.69 15.46 -2.87
CA ALA A 683 -6.72 16.91 -2.68
C ALA A 683 -7.55 17.64 -3.75
N LEU A 684 -7.52 17.17 -5.00
CA LEU A 684 -8.31 17.73 -6.11
C LEU A 684 -9.74 17.20 -6.09
N VAL A 685 -9.93 15.92 -5.79
CA VAL A 685 -11.25 15.30 -5.59
C VAL A 685 -12.02 16.00 -4.46
N ARG A 686 -11.36 16.30 -3.34
CA ARG A 686 -11.93 17.14 -2.27
C ARG A 686 -12.32 18.52 -2.78
N ALA A 687 -11.40 19.24 -3.44
CA ALA A 687 -11.63 20.60 -3.88
C ALA A 687 -12.82 20.72 -4.84
N LEU A 688 -13.03 19.71 -5.70
CA LEU A 688 -14.16 19.68 -6.64
C LEU A 688 -15.47 19.16 -6.02
N GLY A 689 -15.42 18.12 -5.19
CA GLY A 689 -16.58 17.34 -4.73
C GLY A 689 -17.05 17.59 -3.29
N GLU A 690 -16.32 18.37 -2.48
CA GLU A 690 -16.70 18.76 -1.11
C GLU A 690 -17.09 20.26 -0.99
N ALA A 691 -17.17 20.99 -2.12
CA ALA A 691 -17.60 22.39 -2.16
C ALA A 691 -19.14 22.56 -2.11
N ALA A 692 -19.61 23.74 -1.70
CA ALA A 692 -21.06 24.01 -1.56
C ALA A 692 -21.79 24.22 -2.91
N SER A 693 -21.05 24.52 -3.98
CA SER A 693 -21.56 24.66 -5.35
C SER A 693 -20.56 24.16 -6.39
N GLU A 694 -21.03 23.84 -7.60
CA GLU A 694 -20.16 23.42 -8.71
C GLU A 694 -19.16 24.51 -9.12
N GLU A 695 -19.57 25.79 -9.07
CA GLU A 695 -18.71 26.92 -9.46
C GLU A 695 -17.57 27.13 -8.45
N GLU A 696 -17.88 27.09 -7.15
CA GLU A 696 -16.85 27.11 -6.09
C GLU A 696 -15.95 25.88 -6.16
N GLY A 697 -16.51 24.70 -6.44
CA GLY A 697 -15.74 23.46 -6.57
C GLY A 697 -14.78 23.48 -7.75
N LEU A 698 -15.20 23.98 -8.90
CA LEU A 698 -14.34 24.15 -10.08
C LEU A 698 -13.24 25.19 -9.83
N LYS A 699 -13.55 26.29 -9.15
CA LYS A 699 -12.58 27.32 -8.76
C LYS A 699 -11.55 26.80 -7.75
N ALA A 700 -12.01 26.16 -6.67
CA ALA A 700 -11.13 25.57 -5.65
C ALA A 700 -10.25 24.45 -6.22
N PHE A 701 -10.80 23.65 -7.14
CA PHE A 701 -10.05 22.67 -7.93
C PHE A 701 -8.96 23.33 -8.79
N GLU A 702 -9.29 24.41 -9.49
CA GLU A 702 -8.33 25.17 -10.31
C GLU A 702 -7.20 25.76 -9.45
N GLU A 703 -7.53 26.44 -8.35
CA GLU A 703 -6.57 27.03 -7.42
C GLU A 703 -5.67 25.97 -6.79
N LYS A 704 -6.24 24.86 -6.31
CA LYS A 704 -5.48 23.74 -5.71
C LYS A 704 -4.58 23.04 -6.74
N ALA A 705 -5.01 22.92 -7.99
CA ALA A 705 -4.20 22.32 -9.05
C ALA A 705 -3.01 23.23 -9.42
N LYS A 706 -3.20 24.55 -9.51
CA LYS A 706 -2.10 25.51 -9.73
C LYS A 706 -1.11 25.54 -8.57
N GLU A 707 -1.61 25.54 -7.33
CA GLU A 707 -0.75 25.46 -6.14
C GLU A 707 0.18 24.25 -6.22
N ILE A 708 -0.37 23.05 -6.43
CA ILE A 708 0.45 21.83 -6.42
C ILE A 708 1.34 21.75 -7.69
N ARG A 709 0.89 22.26 -8.83
CA ARG A 709 1.73 22.43 -10.04
C ARG A 709 2.94 23.32 -9.79
N SER A 710 2.82 24.38 -8.99
CA SER A 710 3.95 25.26 -8.66
C SER A 710 5.07 24.53 -7.91
N GLY A 711 4.74 23.50 -7.12
CA GLY A 711 5.73 22.63 -6.47
C GLY A 711 6.28 21.51 -7.38
N ALA A 712 5.57 21.17 -8.46
CA ALA A 712 5.98 20.15 -9.44
C ALA A 712 6.98 20.74 -10.47
N CYS A 713 8.06 21.37 -9.99
CA CYS A 713 9.12 21.97 -10.78
C CYS A 713 10.51 21.63 -10.22
N ARG A 714 11.52 21.55 -11.11
CA ARG A 714 12.93 21.57 -10.71
C ARG A 714 13.35 23.03 -10.46
N ASP A 715 14.30 23.23 -9.55
CA ASP A 715 15.01 24.50 -9.39
C ASP A 715 16.05 24.71 -10.50
#